data_AF-A0AA38IFT4-F1
#
_entry.id   AF-A0AA38IFT4-F1
#
_cell.length_a   1.000
_cell.length_b   1.000
_cell.length_c   1.000
_cell.angle_alpha   90.00
_cell.angle_beta   90.00
_cell.angle_gamma   90.00
#
_symmetry.space_group_name_H-M   'P 1'
#
loop_
_entity.id
_entity.type
_entity.pdbx_description
1 polymer ?
#
loop_
_entity_poly.entity_id
_entity_poly.type
_entity_poly.pdbx_seq_one_letter_code
_entity_poly.pdbx_strand_id
1 'polypeptide(L)'
;MTKDQIDIYHDKQESKDKTEHQRQMSQQLGKISRKQKIKVKLDKKKKIVTDQSKDSIKGTDDPSDPGCSSEKSQANIFGPNQQTEEIIEESVHQTTKLENEKETTENYSWEKTFRRRPGTRDMGKPYEDTIISNIILNLLNDHETQDFQISSNADNFGDFDDVVIETRTSRGFKTRAVQLKHSDRRRITLKQLARKTGDFSLIKYFNTTRKIQHKAHRFVLFTTHEFQPEKPKFKLEGENFFLEVVKVVVADESLRMSDKENCCYIFRIVEDEENVGKIQEYGAFFEQFCLYTDQERLETLRVSTVNKFMRMFGAKEEAFEKYFKIVSEWSLEDGIKDKLDKNRMQRTIALGILSPQIECLVFGQVTDKMRVLRDAIFSFDLTLVQKSGGEVVRQLWGDATDTIDLDELNKLRSTYGLSSNYINKLEDIDGKILAQLLWLMNKTPLIVNEHVNMSRAIRLCSDAKFILLGDGKRKIWMRYYTVFQSLLSLKLKPELYNKVTQNFTISLQGKATLTLVEAFGSNEDFLRHITLNNLLEMLDGPRLIDGDKETLPIPYIERSLSLNIIDIKYLNNVSNNTVIILNCEDHPEEVKRPSSKHSLTEIDDFLDSPNHRTLLVPIFVVSKNRCSQSEFDKVCSETLQPKTVHYFKFLSNKNLEWVRSRGDISDLHNYKLGGHSRNETEFWSFDFTKTINLVIGDPGMGKTELTKSLKNKCPCDYWTVIVTPQEVNLFFKQSKDRNYLNSFETFILDEKYHHLDRLDKAYFRMCVKQNRVFYVWDALDEILTKYLDSVSTLIVQLSDQGFTQWVTCRRHLKSFFEKKFRVLSVSINQFNEREQEDYLRTRLDNMSDDVEAAIDKVKSSFAFIKHVDILGIPLQIFMLTEIIRQNTEKYLKLLDNSFLLTDLYHYFIDTKFELFYQNKLSINVQEPNLKRLVDRDKKTLLAYCEKLALGAIFPEGADINNLDDVDNVFHDCASVGIITGLVNNTPQFLHASFAEYLVAVYFSKNFEIIPRDTFFDQKFNNVRFFFDMLLARNSPAHVAVLYRNCDVLKHYDDEMLRRKDRGGRSALHLVCSWGQRRSRLAVTKSKVPRNCSYFIFLLVKKIVFSESVTSEKFVIQDYDTLSGEIETRGYLDGVLHLMNKCDVFEPDGLLGMTPLWYSRISESLGVELELLKFQKLRLDQPYSEFDRINILYYSALFGYDDVVKVFSDEQLPTYGEVNFVTTDDNITLTSIYICTTCVRLLCLSLSLFCV
;
A
#
# COMPACT_ATOMS: atom_id res chain seq x y z
N MET A 1 14.03 3.68 -43.51
CA MET A 1 13.09 4.78 -43.79
C MET A 1 13.81 6.09 -43.57
N THR A 2 13.68 7.06 -44.46
CA THR A 2 14.19 8.42 -44.24
C THR A 2 13.38 9.11 -43.14
N LYS A 3 13.94 10.14 -42.50
CA LYS A 3 13.25 10.90 -41.44
C LYS A 3 11.87 11.40 -41.89
N ASP A 4 11.78 11.87 -43.14
CA ASP A 4 10.52 12.29 -43.76
C ASP A 4 9.48 11.16 -43.90
N GLN A 5 9.91 9.90 -44.10
CA GLN A 5 9.00 8.75 -44.15
C GLN A 5 8.50 8.34 -42.76
N ILE A 6 9.27 8.60 -41.71
CA ILE A 6 8.88 8.36 -40.32
C ILE A 6 7.86 9.42 -39.89
N ASP A 7 8.09 10.69 -40.24
CA ASP A 7 7.18 11.79 -39.92
C ASP A 7 5.83 11.63 -40.66
N ILE A 8 5.83 11.24 -41.95
CA ILE A 8 4.60 10.92 -42.70
C ILE A 8 3.86 9.69 -42.12
N TYR A 9 4.59 8.71 -41.58
CA TYR A 9 3.99 7.54 -40.95
C TYR A 9 3.33 7.91 -39.61
N HIS A 10 3.97 8.76 -38.80
CA HIS A 10 3.41 9.26 -37.54
C HIS A 10 2.18 10.16 -37.78
N ASP A 11 2.22 11.06 -38.76
CA ASP A 11 1.06 11.91 -39.10
C ASP A 11 -0.14 11.07 -39.58
N LYS A 12 0.12 9.98 -40.33
CA LYS A 12 -0.94 9.06 -40.77
C LYS A 12 -1.51 8.24 -39.61
N GLN A 13 -0.70 7.84 -38.63
CA GLN A 13 -1.21 7.16 -37.44
C GLN A 13 -2.01 8.11 -36.54
N GLU A 14 -1.52 9.33 -36.32
CA GLU A 14 -2.22 10.31 -35.50
C GLU A 14 -3.57 10.73 -36.11
N SER A 15 -3.64 10.83 -37.44
CA SER A 15 -4.89 11.06 -38.18
C SER A 15 -5.88 9.89 -38.03
N LYS A 16 -5.37 8.64 -38.08
CA LYS A 16 -6.19 7.43 -37.93
C LYS A 16 -6.73 7.28 -36.51
N ASP A 17 -5.90 7.54 -35.50
CA ASP A 17 -6.29 7.51 -34.09
C ASP A 17 -7.31 8.61 -33.75
N LYS A 18 -7.15 9.83 -34.30
CA LYS A 18 -8.16 10.90 -34.14
C LYS A 18 -9.52 10.53 -34.74
N THR A 19 -9.51 9.86 -35.90
CA THR A 19 -10.73 9.44 -36.59
C THR A 19 -11.43 8.30 -35.83
N GLU A 20 -10.66 7.35 -35.29
CA GLU A 20 -11.18 6.24 -34.49
C GLU A 20 -11.72 6.73 -33.13
N HIS A 21 -11.03 7.68 -32.49
CA HIS A 21 -11.49 8.32 -31.26
C HIS A 21 -12.80 9.10 -31.47
N GLN A 22 -12.94 9.88 -32.56
CA GLN A 22 -14.20 10.54 -32.90
C GLN A 22 -15.35 9.56 -33.16
N ARG A 23 -15.06 8.40 -33.76
CA ARG A 23 -16.04 7.35 -34.02
C ARG A 23 -16.52 6.68 -32.73
N GLN A 24 -15.62 6.43 -31.79
CA GLN A 24 -15.94 5.91 -30.45
C GLN A 24 -16.72 6.93 -29.62
N MET A 25 -16.35 8.21 -29.66
CA MET A 25 -17.07 9.29 -28.97
C MET A 25 -18.50 9.45 -29.52
N SER A 26 -18.68 9.37 -30.83
CA SER A 26 -20.00 9.44 -31.48
C SER A 26 -20.89 8.24 -31.09
N GLN A 27 -20.31 7.04 -30.96
CA GLN A 27 -21.01 5.86 -30.46
C GLN A 27 -21.39 5.98 -28.97
N GLN A 28 -20.52 6.54 -28.14
CA GLN A 28 -20.82 6.80 -26.72
C GLN A 28 -21.92 7.86 -26.55
N LEU A 29 -21.88 8.95 -27.32
CA LEU A 29 -22.92 9.99 -27.32
C LEU A 29 -24.28 9.43 -27.78
N GLY A 30 -24.29 8.52 -28.76
CA GLY A 30 -25.49 7.78 -29.17
C GLY A 30 -26.08 6.90 -28.05
N LYS A 31 -25.22 6.25 -27.26
CA LYS A 31 -25.63 5.45 -26.08
C LYS A 31 -26.16 6.33 -24.94
N ILE A 32 -25.55 7.50 -24.69
CA ILE A 32 -26.00 8.48 -23.69
C ILE A 32 -27.35 9.08 -24.08
N SER A 33 -27.55 9.44 -25.34
CA SER A 33 -28.82 9.95 -25.87
C SER A 33 -29.96 8.92 -25.73
N ARG A 34 -29.68 7.63 -25.97
CA ARG A 34 -30.65 6.53 -25.73
C ARG A 34 -30.99 6.38 -24.23
N LYS A 35 -29.99 6.45 -23.34
CA LYS A 35 -30.21 6.39 -21.87
C LYS A 35 -31.02 7.58 -21.35
N GLN A 36 -30.78 8.80 -21.84
CA GLN A 36 -31.55 9.99 -21.48
C GLN A 36 -33.02 9.92 -21.98
N LYS A 37 -33.26 9.41 -23.19
CA LYS A 37 -34.63 9.18 -23.70
C LYS A 37 -35.41 8.13 -22.87
N ILE A 38 -34.73 7.13 -22.32
CA ILE A 38 -35.33 6.13 -21.42
C ILE A 38 -35.62 6.73 -20.04
N LYS A 39 -34.71 7.54 -19.49
CA LYS A 39 -34.89 8.26 -18.20
C LYS A 39 -36.07 9.24 -18.25
N VAL A 40 -36.22 10.01 -19.32
CA VAL A 40 -37.35 10.94 -19.52
C VAL A 40 -38.70 10.20 -19.65
N LYS A 41 -38.71 8.98 -20.20
CA LYS A 41 -39.92 8.11 -20.22
C LYS A 41 -40.26 7.53 -18.85
N LEU A 42 -39.27 7.24 -18.00
CA LEU A 42 -39.45 6.75 -16.63
C LEU A 42 -39.91 7.86 -15.67
N ASP A 43 -39.36 9.07 -15.80
CA ASP A 43 -39.74 10.22 -14.97
C ASP A 43 -41.16 10.72 -15.29
N LYS A 44 -41.61 10.60 -16.55
CA LYS A 44 -43.02 10.84 -16.93
C LYS A 44 -43.98 9.79 -16.38
N LYS A 45 -43.51 8.57 -16.07
CA LYS A 45 -44.34 7.50 -15.46
C LYS A 45 -44.42 7.63 -13.94
N LYS A 46 -43.37 8.13 -13.28
CA LYS A 46 -43.38 8.41 -11.83
C LYS A 46 -44.24 9.61 -11.45
N LYS A 47 -44.39 10.61 -12.32
CA LYS A 47 -45.21 11.80 -12.05
C LYS A 47 -46.73 11.56 -12.10
N ILE A 48 -47.20 10.35 -12.45
CA ILE A 48 -48.63 9.98 -12.48
C ILE A 48 -49.03 9.20 -11.21
N VAL A 49 -48.09 8.81 -10.34
CA VAL A 49 -48.35 7.93 -9.18
C VAL A 49 -48.24 8.64 -7.82
N THR A 50 -47.84 9.91 -7.77
CA THR A 50 -47.70 10.67 -6.51
C THR A 50 -48.60 11.91 -6.46
N ASP A 51 -49.91 11.70 -6.67
CA ASP A 51 -50.96 12.68 -6.37
C ASP A 51 -52.15 12.00 -5.68
N GLN A 52 -51.89 11.14 -4.69
CA GLN A 52 -52.86 10.77 -3.66
C GLN A 52 -52.12 10.56 -2.33
N SER A 53 -52.66 11.13 -1.25
CA SER A 53 -52.22 11.11 0.16
C SER A 53 -51.33 12.27 0.64
N LYS A 54 -51.98 13.39 0.98
CA LYS A 54 -51.60 14.25 2.11
C LYS A 54 -52.86 14.75 2.78
N ASP A 55 -53.19 14.15 3.93
CA ASP A 55 -54.03 14.76 4.96
C ASP A 55 -53.56 14.26 6.33
N SER A 56 -53.53 15.20 7.30
CA SER A 56 -53.34 15.01 8.75
C SER A 56 -51.89 14.72 9.22
N ILE A 57 -51.30 15.29 10.30
CA ILE A 57 -51.78 15.87 11.57
C ILE A 57 -50.79 16.96 12.09
N LYS A 58 -51.36 17.87 12.91
CA LYS A 58 -50.83 19.00 13.68
C LYS A 58 -49.77 18.67 14.76
N GLY A 59 -48.81 19.59 14.93
CA GLY A 59 -48.55 20.41 16.15
C GLY A 59 -47.93 19.78 17.41
N THR A 60 -46.85 20.36 17.96
CA THR A 60 -46.87 21.29 19.12
C THR A 60 -45.48 21.57 19.71
N ASP A 61 -45.21 22.87 19.85
CA ASP A 61 -44.45 23.70 20.81
C ASP A 61 -43.63 23.13 22.00
N ASP A 62 -42.44 23.73 22.10
CA ASP A 62 -41.71 24.32 23.24
C ASP A 62 -41.01 23.52 24.39
N PRO A 63 -39.93 24.11 24.98
CA PRO A 63 -38.89 23.44 25.74
C PRO A 63 -38.99 23.62 27.27
N SER A 64 -38.30 22.76 28.03
CA SER A 64 -38.00 23.02 29.44
C SER A 64 -36.64 22.44 29.86
N ASP A 65 -35.82 23.37 30.36
CA ASP A 65 -34.74 23.41 31.37
C ASP A 65 -34.12 22.15 32.05
N PRO A 66 -32.92 22.32 32.67
CA PRO A 66 -31.92 21.28 32.95
C PRO A 66 -31.86 20.82 34.43
N GLY A 67 -31.10 19.75 34.70
CA GLY A 67 -30.76 19.37 36.08
C GLY A 67 -29.64 18.33 36.24
N CYS A 68 -28.63 18.74 37.03
CA CYS A 68 -27.77 17.97 38.00
C CYS A 68 -27.04 16.68 37.55
N SER A 69 -25.75 16.47 37.82
CA SER A 69 -25.03 16.43 39.12
C SER A 69 -23.54 16.15 38.82
N SER A 70 -22.55 16.91 39.29
CA SER A 70 -21.84 16.90 40.59
C SER A 70 -21.23 15.56 41.04
N GLU A 71 -19.94 15.35 40.75
CA GLU A 71 -19.05 14.58 41.63
C GLU A 71 -17.74 15.35 41.87
N LYS A 72 -17.52 15.70 43.13
CA LYS A 72 -16.27 16.21 43.68
C LYS A 72 -15.57 15.04 44.37
N SER A 73 -14.30 14.81 44.09
CA SER A 73 -13.40 14.11 45.01
C SER A 73 -12.17 14.99 45.27
N GLN A 74 -12.04 15.39 46.53
CA GLN A 74 -10.85 15.98 47.11
C GLN A 74 -9.94 14.86 47.61
N ALA A 75 -8.63 14.98 47.38
CA ALA A 75 -7.62 14.45 48.29
C ALA A 75 -6.40 15.38 48.25
N ASN A 76 -6.09 15.97 49.41
CA ASN A 76 -4.93 16.80 49.67
C ASN A 76 -3.79 15.97 50.30
N ILE A 77 -2.61 16.60 50.33
CA ILE A 77 -1.48 16.46 51.29
C ILE A 77 -0.38 15.44 50.94
N PHE A 78 0.77 15.94 50.44
CA PHE A 78 2.04 16.01 51.19
C PHE A 78 3.03 16.94 50.44
N GLY A 79 3.65 17.86 51.16
CA GLY A 79 4.96 18.47 50.83
C GLY A 79 5.83 18.45 52.10
N PRO A 80 6.94 19.21 52.23
CA PRO A 80 7.91 19.71 51.24
C PRO A 80 9.38 19.41 51.70
N ASN A 81 10.38 20.15 51.14
CA ASN A 81 11.84 20.22 51.46
C ASN A 81 12.77 19.30 50.64
N GLN A 82 14.00 19.65 50.25
CA GLN A 82 14.85 20.84 50.42
C GLN A 82 16.04 20.79 49.42
N GLN A 83 16.61 21.97 49.15
CA GLN A 83 17.95 22.34 48.66
C GLN A 83 19.08 21.28 48.68
N THR A 84 19.95 21.27 47.65
CA THR A 84 21.42 21.49 47.78
C THR A 84 22.14 21.59 46.40
N GLU A 85 23.03 22.58 46.30
CA GLU A 85 24.37 22.72 45.63
C GLU A 85 24.55 22.30 44.14
N GLU A 86 25.08 23.09 43.19
CA GLU A 86 26.27 23.98 43.05
C GLU A 86 27.61 23.24 42.74
N ILE A 87 28.35 23.78 41.73
CA ILE A 87 29.74 23.49 41.25
C ILE A 87 29.86 22.29 40.26
N ILE A 88 30.29 22.43 38.98
CA ILE A 88 31.66 22.73 38.46
C ILE A 88 31.61 23.40 37.05
N GLU A 89 32.40 24.47 36.88
CA GLU A 89 32.88 25.06 35.61
C GLU A 89 34.03 24.23 34.99
N GLU A 90 34.18 24.21 33.65
CA GLU A 90 35.40 24.68 32.92
C GLU A 90 35.48 24.23 31.45
N SER A 91 36.14 25.10 30.65
CA SER A 91 36.53 25.01 29.22
C SER A 91 35.42 25.37 28.21
N VAL A 92 35.49 26.45 27.43
CA VAL A 92 36.61 26.92 26.60
C VAL A 92 36.63 28.44 26.53
N HIS A 93 37.73 29.04 26.97
CA HIS A 93 38.08 30.45 26.76
C HIS A 93 39.44 30.49 26.05
N GLN A 94 39.48 30.87 24.77
CA GLN A 94 40.71 31.31 24.09
C GLN A 94 40.42 32.01 22.76
N THR A 95 39.94 33.27 22.80
CA THR A 95 40.36 34.33 21.86
C THR A 95 39.75 35.69 22.25
N THR A 96 40.38 36.38 23.20
CA THR A 96 40.24 37.85 23.32
C THR A 96 41.48 38.42 23.98
N LYS A 97 42.45 38.80 23.14
CA LYS A 97 43.57 39.65 23.55
C LYS A 97 43.99 40.53 22.38
N LEU A 98 43.07 41.36 21.88
CA LEU A 98 43.34 42.43 20.92
C LEU A 98 42.17 43.45 20.78
N GLU A 99 41.44 43.75 21.87
CA GLU A 99 40.29 44.70 21.82
C GLU A 99 40.33 45.88 22.80
N ASN A 100 41.46 46.16 23.47
CA ASN A 100 41.52 47.25 24.45
C ASN A 100 41.92 48.64 23.90
N GLU A 101 41.65 48.95 22.64
CA GLU A 101 41.90 50.32 22.08
C GLU A 101 40.73 50.92 21.27
N LYS A 102 39.47 50.50 21.49
CA LYS A 102 38.31 51.09 20.77
C LYS A 102 37.10 51.49 21.61
N GLU A 103 37.24 51.75 22.90
CA GLU A 103 36.15 52.29 23.73
C GLU A 103 36.26 53.80 23.93
N THR A 104 35.92 54.55 22.87
CA THR A 104 35.26 55.87 23.00
C THR A 104 34.23 56.05 21.86
N THR A 105 33.48 55.01 21.49
CA THR A 105 32.20 55.23 20.81
C THR A 105 31.19 55.59 21.89
N GLU A 106 30.97 56.90 22.05
CA GLU A 106 29.89 57.45 22.87
C GLU A 106 28.59 56.65 22.65
N ASN A 107 27.88 56.34 23.74
CA ASN A 107 26.55 55.75 23.75
C ASN A 107 25.54 56.67 23.05
N TYR A 108 25.57 56.71 21.72
CA TYR A 108 24.56 57.37 20.90
C TYR A 108 23.28 56.52 20.98
N SER A 109 22.36 56.88 21.87
CA SER A 109 21.05 56.23 21.91
C SER A 109 20.28 56.63 20.65
N TRP A 110 19.98 55.67 19.79
CA TRP A 110 19.11 55.85 18.63
C TRP A 110 17.69 56.20 19.09
N GLU A 111 17.36 57.49 19.10
CA GLU A 111 15.99 57.95 19.36
C GLU A 111 15.07 57.45 18.24
N LYS A 112 14.09 56.60 18.61
CA LYS A 112 13.12 56.03 17.66
C LYS A 112 12.04 57.02 17.25
N THR A 113 11.85 58.09 18.02
CA THR A 113 10.82 59.09 17.79
C THR A 113 11.41 60.45 17.45
N PHE A 114 10.63 61.30 16.79
CA PHE A 114 10.96 62.71 16.57
C PHE A 114 9.71 63.58 16.64
N ARG A 115 9.87 64.87 16.89
CA ARG A 115 8.77 65.83 16.87
C ARG A 115 8.68 66.50 15.49
N ARG A 116 7.52 66.43 14.85
CA ARG A 116 7.26 67.19 13.62
C ARG A 116 7.16 68.68 13.95
N ARG A 117 7.78 69.50 13.11
CA ARG A 117 7.72 70.96 13.19
C ARG A 117 6.28 71.45 12.95
N PRO A 118 5.68 72.22 13.87
CA PRO A 118 4.33 72.74 13.69
C PRO A 118 4.28 73.80 12.58
N GLY A 119 3.20 73.80 11.79
CA GLY A 119 2.92 74.84 10.80
C GLY A 119 3.64 74.71 9.45
N THR A 120 4.26 73.56 9.17
CA THR A 120 4.79 73.25 7.83
C THR A 120 3.65 73.18 6.80
N ARG A 121 3.72 73.97 5.73
CA ARG A 121 2.72 73.98 4.66
C ARG A 121 2.99 72.83 3.68
N ASP A 122 1.96 72.12 3.23
CA ASP A 122 2.08 70.97 2.30
C ASP A 122 2.49 71.33 0.86
N MET A 123 2.97 72.55 0.62
CA MET A 123 3.39 73.01 -0.71
C MET A 123 4.74 72.39 -1.10
N GLY A 124 4.70 71.26 -1.81
CA GLY A 124 5.88 70.48 -2.18
C GLY A 124 5.89 69.05 -1.63
N LYS A 125 4.88 68.70 -0.82
CA LYS A 125 4.80 67.40 -0.14
C LYS A 125 4.92 66.17 -1.05
N PRO A 126 4.27 66.12 -2.24
CA PRO A 126 4.45 64.98 -3.14
C PRO A 126 5.90 64.78 -3.59
N TYR A 127 6.67 65.86 -3.71
CA TYR A 127 8.09 65.79 -4.04
C TYR A 127 8.92 65.24 -2.88
N GLU A 128 8.66 65.71 -1.65
CA GLU A 128 9.30 65.17 -0.44
C GLU A 128 9.04 63.66 -0.28
N ASP A 129 7.78 63.23 -0.40
CA ASP A 129 7.40 61.83 -0.23
C ASP A 129 8.04 60.93 -1.30
N THR A 130 8.16 61.44 -2.53
CA THR A 130 8.83 60.71 -3.63
C THR A 130 10.34 60.62 -3.39
N ILE A 131 10.97 61.69 -2.89
CA ILE A 131 12.38 61.69 -2.52
C ILE A 131 12.64 60.69 -1.39
N ILE A 132 11.85 60.75 -0.30
CA ILE A 132 11.94 59.81 0.84
C ILE A 132 11.79 58.37 0.34
N SER A 133 10.78 58.12 -0.50
CA SER A 133 10.52 56.81 -1.08
C SER A 133 11.71 56.29 -1.88
N ASN A 134 12.36 57.12 -2.69
CA ASN A 134 13.53 56.71 -3.47
C ASN A 134 14.78 56.48 -2.59
N ILE A 135 14.98 57.31 -1.55
CA ILE A 135 16.08 57.18 -0.59
C ILE A 135 15.97 55.86 0.16
N ILE A 136 14.78 55.51 0.66
CA ILE A 136 14.54 54.20 1.29
C ILE A 136 14.93 53.07 0.35
N LEU A 137 14.56 53.14 -0.94
CA LEU A 137 14.94 52.12 -1.92
C LEU A 137 16.46 52.07 -2.16
N ASN A 138 17.17 53.20 -2.14
CA ASN A 138 18.64 53.19 -2.18
C ASN A 138 19.22 52.49 -0.96
N LEU A 139 18.75 52.85 0.24
CA LEU A 139 19.26 52.32 1.50
C LEU A 139 18.96 50.83 1.67
N LEU A 140 17.84 50.33 1.14
CA LEU A 140 17.52 48.91 1.11
C LEU A 140 18.38 48.12 0.11
N ASN A 141 18.86 48.77 -0.96
CA ASN A 141 19.73 48.17 -1.96
C ASN A 141 21.21 48.20 -1.56
N ASP A 142 21.59 49.07 -0.62
CA ASP A 142 22.95 49.24 -0.14
C ASP A 142 23.33 48.15 0.88
N HIS A 143 24.30 47.31 0.52
CA HIS A 143 24.82 46.25 1.38
C HIS A 143 25.65 46.76 2.57
N GLU A 144 26.18 48.00 2.53
CA GLU A 144 26.88 48.60 3.67
C GLU A 144 25.91 49.10 4.74
N THR A 145 24.66 49.40 4.36
CA THR A 145 23.61 49.88 5.27
C THR A 145 23.04 48.72 6.08
N GLN A 146 23.46 48.60 7.34
CA GLN A 146 22.93 47.62 8.28
C GLN A 146 21.50 47.97 8.67
N ASP A 147 21.26 49.24 9.02
CA ASP A 147 19.97 49.78 9.42
C ASP A 147 19.89 51.28 9.11
N PHE A 148 18.69 51.85 9.05
CA PHE A 148 18.47 53.29 8.86
C PHE A 148 17.24 53.78 9.62
N GLN A 149 17.17 55.08 9.88
CA GLN A 149 16.00 55.80 10.36
C GLN A 149 15.80 57.06 9.53
N ILE A 150 14.56 57.37 9.19
CA ILE A 150 14.20 58.59 8.46
C ILE A 150 13.13 59.36 9.23
N SER A 151 13.33 60.68 9.35
CA SER A 151 12.33 61.63 9.81
C SER A 151 12.06 62.70 8.75
N SER A 152 10.85 63.23 8.72
CA SER A 152 10.46 64.31 7.81
C SER A 152 9.85 65.46 8.59
N ASN A 153 10.24 66.68 8.24
CA ASN A 153 9.88 67.91 8.93
C ASN A 153 10.27 67.88 10.43
N ALA A 154 11.50 67.46 10.74
CA ALA A 154 11.98 67.29 12.11
C ALA A 154 12.34 68.64 12.77
N ASP A 155 11.65 69.00 13.86
CA ASP A 155 11.74 70.33 14.50
C ASP A 155 13.16 70.68 14.98
N ASN A 156 13.91 69.68 15.43
CA ASN A 156 15.27 69.83 15.94
C ASN A 156 16.33 70.11 14.85
N PHE A 157 15.98 70.08 13.56
CA PHE A 157 16.91 70.33 12.44
C PHE A 157 16.72 71.69 11.76
N GLY A 158 15.83 72.56 12.26
CA GLY A 158 15.72 73.95 11.83
C GLY A 158 15.36 74.09 10.34
N ASP A 159 16.22 74.68 9.52
CA ASP A 159 16.05 74.79 8.06
C ASP A 159 16.56 73.56 7.26
N PHE A 160 16.89 72.45 7.92
CA PHE A 160 17.22 71.17 7.28
C PHE A 160 16.25 70.08 7.75
N ASP A 161 15.00 70.46 7.93
CA ASP A 161 13.96 69.65 8.53
C ASP A 161 13.25 68.74 7.53
N ASP A 162 13.25 69.05 6.23
CA ASP A 162 12.45 68.32 5.21
C ASP A 162 12.66 66.80 5.26
N VAL A 163 13.91 66.32 5.22
CA VAL A 163 14.28 64.90 5.37
C VAL A 163 15.58 64.75 6.16
N VAL A 164 15.54 63.98 7.24
CA VAL A 164 16.74 63.59 8.00
C VAL A 164 16.93 62.10 7.89
N ILE A 165 18.13 61.67 7.53
CA ILE A 165 18.51 60.29 7.27
C ILE A 165 19.63 59.89 8.21
N GLU A 166 19.35 58.91 9.05
CA GLU A 166 20.32 58.34 9.98
C GLU A 166 20.62 56.92 9.51
N THR A 167 21.87 56.60 9.21
CA THR A 167 22.27 55.28 8.72
C THR A 167 23.30 54.67 9.65
N ARG A 168 23.12 53.39 9.98
CA ARG A 168 24.13 52.55 10.62
C ARG A 168 24.81 51.70 9.57
N THR A 169 26.12 51.85 9.46
CA THR A 169 26.96 51.04 8.57
C THR A 169 28.01 50.29 9.38
N SER A 170 28.72 49.37 8.74
CA SER A 170 29.91 48.73 9.34
C SER A 170 30.99 49.73 9.75
N ARG A 171 31.00 50.93 9.15
CA ARG A 171 31.96 52.02 9.42
C ARG A 171 31.48 53.01 10.50
N GLY A 172 30.32 52.77 11.10
CA GLY A 172 29.73 53.64 12.13
C GLY A 172 28.44 54.35 11.67
N PHE A 173 28.04 55.34 12.46
CA PHE A 173 26.81 56.09 12.28
C PHE A 173 27.03 57.33 11.41
N LYS A 174 26.05 57.64 10.56
CA LYS A 174 26.04 58.85 9.76
C LYS A 174 24.65 59.47 9.79
N THR A 175 24.57 60.76 10.06
CA THR A 175 23.33 61.54 9.99
C THR A 175 23.44 62.58 8.90
N ARG A 176 22.41 62.66 8.06
CA ARG A 176 22.32 63.61 6.95
C ARG A 176 21.02 64.39 7.09
N ALA A 177 21.11 65.71 7.17
CA ALA A 177 19.94 66.59 7.24
C ALA A 177 19.78 67.26 5.87
N VAL A 178 18.68 66.98 5.19
CA VAL A 178 18.43 67.32 3.79
C VAL A 178 17.31 68.34 3.72
N GLN A 179 17.61 69.49 3.12
CA GLN A 179 16.65 70.49 2.71
C GLN A 179 16.33 70.33 1.23
N LEU A 180 15.05 70.25 0.88
CA LEU A 180 14.52 70.11 -0.46
C LEU A 180 14.01 71.45 -0.99
N LYS A 181 14.38 71.78 -2.23
CA LYS A 181 13.90 72.98 -2.94
C LYS A 181 13.42 72.61 -4.34
N HIS A 182 12.12 72.59 -4.53
CA HIS A 182 11.46 72.25 -5.79
C HIS A 182 10.75 73.47 -6.40
N SER A 183 11.03 73.77 -7.66
CA SER A 183 10.22 74.67 -8.49
C SER A 183 10.40 74.35 -9.98
N ASP A 184 9.56 74.96 -10.82
CA ASP A 184 9.79 75.02 -12.27
C ASP A 184 11.15 75.66 -12.57
N ARG A 185 11.87 75.10 -13.56
CA ARG A 185 13.30 75.33 -13.83
C ARG A 185 13.70 76.81 -13.67
N ARG A 186 14.55 77.05 -12.68
CA ARG A 186 15.24 78.31 -12.42
C ARG A 186 16.71 78.00 -12.16
N ARG A 187 17.58 78.96 -12.47
CA ARG A 187 19.02 78.84 -12.23
C ARG A 187 19.36 79.46 -10.88
N ILE A 188 20.15 78.77 -10.06
CA ILE A 188 20.75 79.35 -8.85
C ILE A 188 21.89 80.27 -9.28
N THR A 189 21.90 81.48 -8.75
CA THR A 189 22.98 82.46 -8.97
C THR A 189 23.85 82.56 -7.71
N LEU A 190 25.14 82.90 -7.87
CA LEU A 190 26.04 83.15 -6.74
C LEU A 190 25.50 84.26 -5.82
N LYS A 191 24.78 85.25 -6.38
CA LYS A 191 24.10 86.29 -5.60
C LYS A 191 23.03 85.73 -4.65
N GLN A 192 22.30 84.69 -5.05
CA GLN A 192 21.30 84.06 -4.17
C GLN A 192 21.96 83.27 -3.03
N LEU A 193 23.06 82.58 -3.32
CA LEU A 193 23.86 81.87 -2.31
C LEU A 193 24.49 82.84 -1.29
N ALA A 194 24.92 84.02 -1.75
CA ALA A 194 25.61 85.01 -0.94
C ALA A 194 24.72 85.84 -0.01
N ARG A 195 23.42 85.97 -0.30
CA ARG A 195 22.51 86.82 0.46
C ARG A 195 22.41 86.40 1.93
N LYS A 196 22.12 87.35 2.82
CA LYS A 196 21.81 87.05 4.24
C LYS A 196 20.51 86.25 4.43
N THR A 197 19.57 86.36 3.50
CA THR A 197 18.24 85.74 3.56
C THR A 197 17.84 85.17 2.19
N GLY A 198 16.83 84.30 2.18
CA GLY A 198 16.29 83.65 0.98
C GLY A 198 16.49 82.13 0.97
N ASP A 199 15.86 81.47 0.00
CA ASP A 199 15.77 79.99 -0.07
C ASP A 199 17.10 79.27 -0.31
N PHE A 200 18.11 79.97 -0.83
CA PHE A 200 19.43 79.41 -1.12
C PHE A 200 20.55 80.07 -0.31
N SER A 201 20.22 80.93 0.66
CA SER A 201 21.23 81.67 1.45
C SER A 201 22.09 80.72 2.28
N LEU A 202 23.40 80.68 2.01
CA LEU A 202 24.34 79.88 2.79
C LEU A 202 24.46 80.39 4.24
N ILE A 203 24.35 81.70 4.45
CA ILE A 203 24.36 82.32 5.78
C ILE A 203 23.14 81.86 6.60
N LYS A 204 21.97 81.78 5.97
CA LYS A 204 20.75 81.26 6.61
C LYS A 204 20.98 79.83 7.13
N TYR A 205 21.48 78.95 6.27
CA TYR A 205 21.75 77.56 6.61
C TYR A 205 22.82 77.41 7.69
N PHE A 206 23.92 78.15 7.59
CA PHE A 206 24.96 78.19 8.63
C PHE A 206 24.37 78.56 10.00
N ASN A 207 23.60 79.65 10.08
CA ASN A 207 22.96 80.08 11.33
C ASN A 207 22.00 79.04 11.90
N THR A 208 21.35 78.26 11.05
CA THR A 208 20.52 77.13 11.47
C THR A 208 21.37 76.02 12.09
N THR A 209 22.50 75.65 11.50
CA THR A 209 23.35 74.58 12.04
C THR A 209 23.90 74.87 13.43
N ARG A 210 24.15 76.14 13.77
CA ARG A 210 24.57 76.55 15.13
C ARG A 210 23.54 76.23 16.22
N LYS A 211 22.27 76.07 15.84
CA LYS A 211 21.17 75.74 16.76
C LYS A 211 20.97 74.24 16.92
N ILE A 212 21.57 73.42 16.05
CA ILE A 212 21.44 71.96 16.08
C ILE A 212 22.47 71.43 17.08
N GLN A 213 22.01 70.72 18.12
CA GLN A 213 22.84 70.36 19.28
C GLN A 213 23.89 69.26 18.98
N HIS A 214 23.80 68.60 17.84
CA HIS A 214 24.65 67.46 17.48
C HIS A 214 25.68 67.84 16.40
N LYS A 215 26.95 67.49 16.63
CA LYS A 215 28.10 67.99 15.84
C LYS A 215 28.51 67.13 14.65
N ALA A 216 27.95 65.92 14.47
CA ALA A 216 28.34 64.96 13.44
C ALA A 216 27.27 64.82 12.35
N HIS A 217 27.03 65.90 11.61
CA HIS A 217 25.98 65.94 10.58
C HIS A 217 26.53 66.35 9.23
N ARG A 218 26.03 65.73 8.16
CA ARG A 218 26.19 66.24 6.81
C ARG A 218 24.94 67.02 6.42
N PHE A 219 25.10 68.27 6.05
CA PHE A 219 24.00 69.14 5.66
C PHE A 219 23.88 69.16 4.14
N VAL A 220 22.67 68.93 3.62
CA VAL A 220 22.46 68.75 2.19
C VAL A 220 21.36 69.71 1.73
N LEU A 221 21.66 70.55 0.74
CA LEU A 221 20.65 71.30 0.00
C LEU A 221 20.42 70.63 -1.35
N PHE A 222 19.19 70.17 -1.59
CA PHE A 222 18.84 69.33 -2.71
C PHE A 222 17.77 70.02 -3.57
N THR A 223 18.10 70.33 -4.83
CA THR A 223 17.22 71.19 -5.65
C THR A 223 17.13 70.81 -7.12
N THR A 224 15.94 71.02 -7.70
CA THR A 224 15.69 70.92 -9.14
C THR A 224 16.27 72.08 -9.95
N HIS A 225 16.80 73.11 -9.28
CA HIS A 225 17.42 74.25 -9.95
C HIS A 225 18.77 73.87 -10.55
N GLU A 226 19.08 74.45 -11.71
CA GLU A 226 20.39 74.31 -12.32
C GLU A 226 21.39 75.23 -11.61
N PHE A 227 22.62 74.76 -11.41
CA PHE A 227 23.71 75.59 -10.91
C PHE A 227 24.96 75.40 -11.76
N GLN A 228 25.36 76.50 -12.37
CA GLN A 228 26.60 76.62 -13.13
C GLN A 228 27.25 77.91 -12.62
N PRO A 229 28.22 77.84 -11.69
CA PRO A 229 28.84 79.02 -11.13
C PRO A 229 29.57 79.79 -12.23
N GLU A 230 29.25 81.08 -12.39
CA GLU A 230 29.92 81.95 -13.37
C GLU A 230 31.38 82.24 -13.01
N LYS A 231 31.69 82.17 -11.71
CA LYS A 231 33.03 82.35 -11.15
C LYS A 231 33.29 81.27 -10.11
N PRO A 232 34.54 80.78 -9.99
CA PRO A 232 34.88 79.77 -8.99
C PRO A 232 34.85 80.33 -7.57
N LYS A 233 34.96 81.65 -7.39
CA LYS A 233 35.00 82.31 -6.07
C LYS A 233 33.97 83.43 -5.95
N PHE A 234 33.36 83.58 -4.77
CA PHE A 234 32.43 84.67 -4.46
C PHE A 234 32.47 85.05 -2.97
N LYS A 235 32.03 86.28 -2.64
CA LYS A 235 31.99 86.80 -1.27
C LYS A 235 30.58 86.68 -0.70
N LEU A 236 30.46 86.21 0.55
CA LEU A 236 29.19 86.19 1.29
C LEU A 236 28.82 87.60 1.77
N GLU A 237 27.52 87.92 1.79
CA GLU A 237 27.03 89.25 2.17
C GLU A 237 27.24 89.51 3.67
N GLY A 238 28.17 90.41 3.99
CA GLY A 238 28.49 90.79 5.37
C GLY A 238 29.64 90.00 6.00
N GLU A 239 30.26 89.08 5.27
CA GLU A 239 31.46 88.37 5.71
C GLU A 239 32.69 88.84 4.94
N ASN A 240 33.88 88.73 5.53
CA ASN A 240 35.13 89.23 4.93
C ASN A 240 35.95 88.18 4.16
N PHE A 241 35.50 86.93 4.07
CA PHE A 241 36.20 85.86 3.34
C PHE A 241 35.51 85.52 1.99
N PHE A 242 36.25 84.83 1.13
CA PHE A 242 35.73 84.29 -0.14
C PHE A 242 35.45 82.80 -0.02
N LEU A 243 34.39 82.34 -0.68
CA LEU A 243 34.11 80.93 -0.87
C LEU A 243 34.50 80.50 -2.28
N GLU A 244 35.27 79.43 -2.38
CA GLU A 244 35.50 78.66 -3.59
C GLU A 244 34.42 77.58 -3.74
N VAL A 245 33.81 77.52 -4.92
CA VAL A 245 32.82 76.51 -5.30
C VAL A 245 33.54 75.34 -5.95
N VAL A 246 33.51 74.17 -5.32
CA VAL A 246 34.16 72.96 -5.83
C VAL A 246 33.10 71.92 -6.19
N LYS A 247 33.07 71.50 -7.45
CA LYS A 247 32.24 70.37 -7.88
C LYS A 247 32.94 69.07 -7.50
N VAL A 248 32.26 68.21 -6.74
CA VAL A 248 32.80 66.95 -6.22
C VAL A 248 31.91 65.80 -6.62
N VAL A 249 32.51 64.69 -7.05
CA VAL A 249 31.81 63.42 -7.26
C VAL A 249 31.57 62.78 -5.89
N VAL A 250 30.31 62.53 -5.56
CA VAL A 250 29.94 61.97 -4.26
C VAL A 250 29.80 60.45 -4.39
N ALA A 251 30.57 59.73 -3.58
CA ALA A 251 30.48 58.27 -3.46
C ALA A 251 29.23 57.79 -2.69
N ASP A 252 28.38 58.71 -2.23
CA ASP A 252 27.24 58.40 -1.38
C ASP A 252 26.03 58.00 -2.24
N GLU A 253 25.86 56.70 -2.40
CA GLU A 253 24.78 56.13 -3.22
C GLU A 253 23.39 56.36 -2.61
N SER A 254 23.29 56.59 -1.30
CA SER A 254 22.01 56.79 -0.60
C SER A 254 21.21 58.00 -1.12
N LEU A 255 21.91 59.04 -1.57
CA LEU A 255 21.34 60.28 -2.10
C LEU A 255 21.29 60.32 -3.64
N ARG A 256 21.58 59.21 -4.32
CA ARG A 256 21.56 59.15 -5.78
C ARG A 256 20.12 59.11 -6.29
N MET A 257 19.71 60.14 -7.02
CA MET A 257 18.33 60.27 -7.51
C MET A 257 18.16 59.97 -9.00
N SER A 258 19.25 59.96 -9.78
CA SER A 258 19.22 59.62 -11.21
C SER A 258 20.46 58.85 -11.63
N ASP A 259 20.43 58.33 -12.85
CA ASP A 259 21.59 57.66 -13.46
C ASP A 259 22.72 58.63 -13.82
N LYS A 260 22.48 59.95 -13.78
CA LYS A 260 23.53 60.98 -13.99
C LYS A 260 24.65 60.85 -12.95
N GLU A 261 25.83 61.36 -13.29
CA GLU A 261 26.95 61.46 -12.37
C GLU A 261 26.52 62.15 -11.06
N ASN A 262 26.68 61.44 -9.94
CA ASN A 262 26.28 61.90 -8.61
C ASN A 262 27.24 62.99 -8.10
N CYS A 263 27.18 64.17 -8.70
CA CYS A 263 28.01 65.32 -8.32
C CYS A 263 27.24 66.28 -7.42
N CYS A 264 27.92 66.84 -6.43
CA CYS A 264 27.44 67.99 -5.67
C CYS A 264 28.47 69.12 -5.73
N TYR A 265 28.08 70.29 -5.24
CA TYR A 265 28.99 71.40 -5.00
C TYR A 265 29.24 71.51 -3.49
N ILE A 266 30.51 71.58 -3.12
CA ILE A 266 30.96 71.95 -1.77
C ILE A 266 31.58 73.35 -1.81
N PHE A 267 31.73 73.96 -0.64
CA PHE A 267 32.28 75.30 -0.52
C PHE A 267 33.55 75.23 0.32
N ARG A 268 34.60 75.92 -0.11
CA ARG A 268 35.86 76.02 0.65
C ARG A 268 36.15 77.47 0.93
N ILE A 269 36.54 77.78 2.15
CA ILE A 269 36.98 79.15 2.47
C ILE A 269 38.37 79.34 1.86
N VAL A 270 38.54 80.43 1.12
CA VAL A 270 39.84 80.88 0.62
C VAL A 270 40.31 81.99 1.56
N GLU A 271 41.43 81.77 2.23
CA GLU A 271 41.91 82.58 3.36
C GLU A 271 42.10 84.07 3.02
N ASP A 272 41.80 84.89 4.02
CA ASP A 272 42.28 86.27 4.19
C ASP A 272 42.82 86.34 5.63
N GLU A 273 44.06 86.78 5.81
CA GLU A 273 44.90 86.52 7.01
C GLU A 273 44.34 87.13 8.33
N GLU A 274 43.27 87.94 8.27
CA GLU A 274 42.76 88.72 9.41
C GLU A 274 41.63 88.08 10.24
N ASN A 275 41.12 86.86 9.96
CA ASN A 275 39.89 86.32 10.63
C ASN A 275 39.86 84.81 11.00
N VAL A 276 40.96 84.25 11.50
CA VAL A 276 41.14 82.80 11.77
C VAL A 276 40.00 82.14 12.60
N GLY A 277 39.50 82.79 13.65
CA GLY A 277 38.52 82.18 14.57
C GLY A 277 37.13 81.94 13.95
N LYS A 278 36.60 82.90 13.18
CA LYS A 278 35.32 82.73 12.46
C LYS A 278 35.47 81.75 11.29
N ILE A 279 36.63 81.77 10.62
CA ILE A 279 36.93 80.88 9.50
C ILE A 279 36.85 79.41 9.95
N GLN A 280 37.26 79.08 11.17
CA GLN A 280 37.17 77.71 11.68
C GLN A 280 35.72 77.22 11.86
N GLU A 281 34.82 78.06 12.38
CA GLU A 281 33.41 77.72 12.58
C GLU A 281 32.67 77.56 11.24
N TYR A 282 32.88 78.50 10.31
CA TYR A 282 32.33 78.39 8.95
C TYR A 282 32.95 77.23 8.17
N GLY A 283 34.24 76.98 8.35
CA GLY A 283 34.98 75.91 7.69
C GLY A 283 34.39 74.54 8.02
N ALA A 284 34.16 74.27 9.31
CA ALA A 284 33.53 73.04 9.76
C ALA A 284 32.13 72.83 9.13
N PHE A 285 31.31 73.89 9.03
CA PHE A 285 30.01 73.81 8.34
C PHE A 285 30.16 73.53 6.84
N PHE A 286 31.01 74.27 6.14
CA PHE A 286 31.13 74.16 4.67
C PHE A 286 31.77 72.84 4.22
N GLU A 287 32.64 72.25 5.04
CA GLU A 287 33.14 70.88 4.83
C GLU A 287 32.02 69.83 4.92
N GLN A 288 30.99 70.11 5.72
CA GLN A 288 29.85 69.25 5.94
C GLN A 288 28.64 69.59 5.05
N PHE A 289 28.64 70.75 4.38
CA PHE A 289 27.54 71.23 3.55
C PHE A 289 27.71 70.84 2.08
N CYS A 290 26.67 70.28 1.47
CA CYS A 290 26.66 69.84 0.07
C CYS A 290 25.45 70.41 -0.67
N LEU A 291 25.67 71.00 -1.85
CA LEU A 291 24.62 71.49 -2.74
C LEU A 291 24.44 70.57 -3.94
N TYR A 292 23.32 69.85 -3.99
CA TYR A 292 22.91 69.00 -5.10
C TYR A 292 21.93 69.77 -5.99
N THR A 293 22.28 69.92 -7.27
CA THR A 293 21.52 70.71 -8.26
C THR A 293 21.14 69.86 -9.46
N ASP A 294 20.29 70.37 -10.35
CA ASP A 294 19.80 69.67 -11.56
C ASP A 294 19.14 68.31 -11.26
N GLN A 295 18.40 68.26 -10.14
CA GLN A 295 17.70 67.06 -9.70
C GLN A 295 16.40 66.85 -10.49
N GLU A 296 15.96 65.59 -10.58
CA GLU A 296 14.76 65.22 -11.34
C GLU A 296 13.51 65.95 -10.82
N ARG A 297 12.58 66.29 -11.73
CA ARG A 297 11.27 66.84 -11.35
C ARG A 297 10.37 65.74 -10.78
N LEU A 298 9.33 66.13 -10.06
CA LEU A 298 8.37 65.21 -9.43
C LEU A 298 7.92 64.06 -10.35
N GLU A 299 7.40 64.38 -11.53
CA GLU A 299 6.87 63.34 -12.44
C GLU A 299 7.95 62.36 -12.91
N THR A 300 9.12 62.87 -13.30
CA THR A 300 10.25 62.05 -13.74
C THR A 300 10.78 61.19 -12.59
N LEU A 301 10.92 61.79 -11.41
CA LEU A 301 11.38 61.13 -10.21
C LEU A 301 10.42 60.03 -9.76
N ARG A 302 9.11 60.27 -9.84
CA ARG A 302 8.09 59.27 -9.49
C ARG A 302 8.20 58.07 -10.41
N VAL A 303 8.27 58.28 -11.73
CA VAL A 303 8.43 57.21 -12.72
C VAL A 303 9.75 56.45 -12.51
N SER A 304 10.86 57.14 -12.25
CA SER A 304 12.16 56.48 -11.99
C SER A 304 12.12 55.66 -10.70
N THR A 305 11.44 56.16 -9.66
CA THR A 305 11.25 55.48 -8.37
C THR A 305 10.38 54.23 -8.51
N VAL A 306 9.24 54.31 -9.23
CA VAL A 306 8.37 53.16 -9.55
C VAL A 306 9.15 52.09 -10.30
N ASN A 307 9.86 52.48 -11.37
CA ASN A 307 10.64 51.55 -12.18
C ASN A 307 11.74 50.86 -11.37
N LYS A 308 12.39 51.60 -10.47
CA LYS A 308 13.40 51.06 -9.55
C LYS A 308 12.79 50.06 -8.58
N PHE A 309 11.66 50.38 -7.96
CA PHE A 309 10.91 49.46 -7.09
C PHE A 309 10.56 48.16 -7.84
N MET A 310 9.97 48.28 -9.03
CA MET A 310 9.59 47.13 -9.85
C MET A 310 10.81 46.29 -10.25
N ARG A 311 11.95 46.92 -10.58
CA ARG A 311 13.20 46.21 -10.91
C ARG A 311 13.75 45.45 -9.70
N MET A 312 13.81 46.09 -8.54
CA MET A 312 14.31 45.49 -7.30
C MET A 312 13.46 44.29 -6.88
N PHE A 313 12.13 44.42 -6.90
CA PHE A 313 11.24 43.42 -6.30
C PHE A 313 10.45 42.55 -7.28
N GLY A 314 10.50 42.86 -8.58
CA GLY A 314 9.73 42.15 -9.62
C GLY A 314 8.23 42.39 -9.51
N ALA A 315 7.80 43.36 -8.70
CA ALA A 315 6.41 43.59 -8.33
C ALA A 315 5.67 44.49 -9.33
N LYS A 316 4.34 44.53 -9.20
CA LYS A 316 3.48 45.46 -9.94
C LYS A 316 3.48 46.84 -9.28
N GLU A 317 3.11 47.86 -10.05
CA GLU A 317 2.95 49.24 -9.59
C GLU A 317 1.99 49.38 -8.40
N GLU A 318 0.94 48.57 -8.33
CA GLU A 318 0.01 48.52 -7.18
C GLU A 318 0.71 48.31 -5.82
N ALA A 319 1.78 47.51 -5.79
CA ALA A 319 2.56 47.29 -4.57
C ALA A 319 3.42 48.51 -4.21
N PHE A 320 3.90 49.24 -5.23
CA PHE A 320 4.58 50.53 -5.03
C PHE A 320 3.61 51.57 -4.46
N GLU A 321 2.39 51.67 -4.99
CA GLU A 321 1.41 52.64 -4.51
C GLU A 321 1.03 52.42 -3.04
N LYS A 322 0.95 51.16 -2.57
CA LYS A 322 0.77 50.85 -1.14
C LYS A 322 1.97 51.31 -0.30
N TYR A 323 3.19 51.04 -0.76
CA TYR A 323 4.41 51.48 -0.10
C TYR A 323 4.50 53.02 -0.04
N PHE A 324 4.26 53.69 -1.17
CA PHE A 324 4.27 55.13 -1.31
C PHE A 324 3.22 55.78 -0.41
N LYS A 325 2.01 55.23 -0.39
CA LYS A 325 0.92 55.69 0.48
C LYS A 325 1.32 55.70 1.95
N ILE A 326 2.00 54.65 2.43
CA ILE A 326 2.45 54.58 3.84
C ILE A 326 3.50 55.67 4.13
N VAL A 327 4.41 55.94 3.20
CA VAL A 327 5.38 57.03 3.34
C VAL A 327 4.65 58.39 3.40
N SER A 328 3.69 58.63 2.50
CA SER A 328 2.90 59.87 2.47
C SER A 328 2.02 60.07 3.70
N GLU A 329 1.33 59.03 4.17
CA GLU A 329 0.48 59.13 5.37
C GLU A 329 1.34 59.36 6.62
N TRP A 330 2.42 58.60 6.79
CA TRP A 330 3.39 58.82 7.87
C TRP A 330 3.95 60.23 7.86
N SER A 331 4.26 60.77 6.68
CA SER A 331 4.88 62.09 6.56
C SER A 331 3.89 63.24 6.86
N LEU A 332 2.58 62.98 6.79
CA LEU A 332 1.47 63.91 7.09
C LEU A 332 0.97 63.87 8.54
N GLU A 333 1.30 62.85 9.34
CA GLU A 333 0.91 62.80 10.76
C GLU A 333 1.40 64.06 11.54
N ASP A 334 0.80 64.41 12.67
CA ASP A 334 1.26 65.54 13.50
C ASP A 334 1.77 65.07 14.86
N GLY A 335 2.59 65.90 15.53
CA GLY A 335 3.08 65.62 16.88
C GLY A 335 4.38 64.80 16.94
N ILE A 336 4.47 63.90 17.91
CA ILE A 336 5.61 62.99 18.10
C ILE A 336 5.37 61.73 17.27
N LYS A 337 6.30 61.42 16.37
CA LYS A 337 6.20 60.29 15.43
C LYS A 337 7.33 59.31 15.64
N ASP A 338 7.06 58.05 15.33
CA ASP A 338 8.12 57.07 15.09
C ASP A 338 8.83 57.38 13.77
N LYS A 339 10.16 57.24 13.73
CA LYS A 339 10.95 57.32 12.50
C LYS A 339 10.65 56.11 11.61
N LEU A 340 10.82 56.26 10.29
CA LEU A 340 10.79 55.11 9.38
C LEU A 340 12.10 54.36 9.48
N ASP A 341 12.08 53.14 9.99
CA ASP A 341 13.26 52.28 10.06
C ASP A 341 13.30 51.23 8.93
N LYS A 342 14.46 50.57 8.80
CA LYS A 342 14.66 49.55 7.77
C LYS A 342 13.69 48.39 7.89
N ASN A 343 13.46 47.88 9.10
CA ASN A 343 12.61 46.71 9.33
C ASN A 343 11.14 47.01 8.99
N ARG A 344 10.63 48.16 9.43
CA ARG A 344 9.29 48.66 9.09
C ARG A 344 9.11 48.76 7.59
N MET A 345 10.06 49.38 6.88
CA MET A 345 9.98 49.53 5.42
C MET A 345 10.10 48.20 4.67
N GLN A 346 10.97 47.30 5.12
CA GLN A 346 11.06 45.94 4.58
C GLN A 346 9.73 45.19 4.70
N ARG A 347 9.11 45.21 5.88
CA ARG A 347 7.81 44.56 6.14
C ARG A 347 6.68 45.20 5.36
N THR A 348 6.63 46.53 5.27
CA THR A 348 5.67 47.26 4.43
C THR A 348 5.75 46.83 2.97
N ILE A 349 6.96 46.79 2.39
CA ILE A 349 7.18 46.39 1.01
C ILE A 349 6.80 44.91 0.82
N ALA A 350 7.22 44.03 1.74
CA ALA A 350 6.89 42.62 1.70
C ALA A 350 5.37 42.38 1.72
N LEU A 351 4.63 43.07 2.61
CA LEU A 351 3.17 43.01 2.67
C LEU A 351 2.53 43.55 1.39
N GLY A 352 3.03 44.64 0.81
CA GLY A 352 2.56 45.17 -0.46
C GLY A 352 2.68 44.15 -1.61
N ILE A 353 3.81 43.44 -1.67
CA ILE A 353 4.09 42.40 -2.68
C ILE A 353 3.26 41.13 -2.45
N LEU A 354 3.15 40.70 -1.19
CA LEU A 354 2.51 39.43 -0.82
C LEU A 354 1.00 39.53 -0.67
N SER A 355 0.44 40.72 -0.43
CA SER A 355 -0.99 40.96 -0.18
C SER A 355 -1.95 40.21 -1.11
N PRO A 356 -1.73 40.11 -2.43
CA PRO A 356 -2.61 39.34 -3.32
C PRO A 356 -2.60 37.83 -3.08
N GLN A 357 -1.55 37.30 -2.45
CA GLN A 357 -1.31 35.87 -2.24
C GLN A 357 -1.54 35.43 -0.80
N ILE A 358 -1.80 36.36 0.13
CA ILE A 358 -2.05 36.06 1.54
C ILE A 358 -3.41 35.36 1.68
N GLU A 359 -3.38 34.28 2.43
CA GLU A 359 -4.55 33.50 2.84
C GLU A 359 -5.00 33.89 4.26
N CYS A 360 -6.32 33.84 4.50
CA CYS A 360 -6.90 34.12 5.81
C CYS A 360 -6.72 32.93 6.76
N LEU A 361 -6.50 33.21 8.05
CA LEU A 361 -6.60 32.19 9.10
C LEU A 361 -8.05 31.80 9.35
N VAL A 362 -8.26 30.59 9.85
CA VAL A 362 -9.57 30.08 10.25
C VAL A 362 -9.54 29.83 11.76
N PHE A 363 -10.34 30.59 12.51
CA PHE A 363 -10.38 30.53 13.96
C PHE A 363 -11.33 29.42 14.45
N GLY A 364 -10.91 28.67 15.47
CA GLY A 364 -11.62 27.44 15.90
C GLY A 364 -10.86 26.66 16.98
N GLN A 365 -11.42 25.54 17.41
CA GLN A 365 -10.80 24.69 18.43
C GLN A 365 -9.52 24.03 17.88
N VAL A 366 -8.44 24.11 18.65
CA VAL A 366 -7.13 23.53 18.30
C VAL A 366 -6.89 22.30 19.17
N THR A 367 -6.77 21.13 18.54
CA THR A 367 -6.47 19.86 19.22
C THR A 367 -5.01 19.78 19.66
N ASP A 368 -4.66 18.87 20.56
CA ASP A 368 -3.26 18.70 20.99
C ASP A 368 -2.32 18.32 19.83
N LYS A 369 -2.80 17.51 18.87
CA LYS A 369 -2.04 17.19 17.65
C LYS A 369 -1.79 18.44 16.80
N MET A 370 -2.79 19.31 16.67
CA MET A 370 -2.63 20.59 15.97
C MET A 370 -1.62 21.48 16.68
N ARG A 371 -1.61 21.55 18.02
CA ARG A 371 -0.61 22.31 18.79
C ARG A 371 0.80 21.79 18.56
N VAL A 372 1.01 20.47 18.63
CA VAL A 372 2.32 19.86 18.34
C VAL A 372 2.80 20.20 16.93
N LEU A 373 1.92 20.14 15.93
CA LEU A 373 2.26 20.50 14.55
C LEU A 373 2.51 22.00 14.38
N ARG A 374 1.73 22.84 15.05
CA ARG A 374 1.92 24.30 15.09
C ARG A 374 3.29 24.65 15.65
N ASP A 375 3.68 24.05 16.76
CA ASP A 375 4.99 24.27 17.40
C ASP A 375 6.13 23.81 16.48
N ALA A 376 5.93 22.67 15.79
CA ALA A 376 6.85 22.18 14.76
C ALA A 376 7.01 23.20 13.64
N ILE A 377 5.93 23.68 13.04
CA ILE A 377 5.94 24.70 11.97
C ILE A 377 6.60 26.00 12.45
N PHE A 378 6.26 26.45 13.65
CA PHE A 378 6.77 27.70 14.20
C PHE A 378 8.26 27.64 14.52
N SER A 379 8.88 26.46 14.59
CA SER A 379 10.32 26.32 14.84
C SER A 379 11.21 26.54 13.60
N PHE A 380 10.62 26.79 12.43
CA PHE A 380 11.32 27.03 11.16
C PHE A 380 10.99 28.40 10.58
N ASP A 381 11.91 28.95 9.79
CA ASP A 381 11.72 30.23 9.08
C ASP A 381 10.73 30.06 7.92
N LEU A 382 10.79 28.92 7.23
CA LEU A 382 9.98 28.62 6.07
C LEU A 382 9.36 27.23 6.16
N THR A 383 8.07 27.12 5.90
CA THR A 383 7.37 25.85 5.84
C THR A 383 6.71 25.67 4.48
N LEU A 384 6.79 24.47 3.90
CA LEU A 384 6.21 24.15 2.60
C LEU A 384 5.00 23.22 2.76
N VAL A 385 3.87 23.63 2.20
CA VAL A 385 2.58 22.91 2.25
C VAL A 385 2.03 22.85 0.83
N GLN A 386 1.46 21.71 0.40
CA GLN A 386 0.79 21.71 -0.91
C GLN A 386 -0.53 22.44 -0.80
N LYS A 387 -1.06 22.93 -1.93
CA LYS A 387 -2.34 23.65 -1.93
C LYS A 387 -3.50 22.87 -1.31
N SER A 388 -3.51 21.54 -1.42
CA SER A 388 -4.52 20.67 -0.78
C SER A 388 -4.54 20.76 0.75
N GLY A 389 -3.38 20.98 1.39
CA GLY A 389 -3.28 21.17 2.84
C GLY A 389 -3.58 22.61 3.29
N GLY A 390 -3.89 23.52 2.37
CA GLY A 390 -4.09 24.94 2.65
C GLY A 390 -5.25 25.24 3.59
N GLU A 391 -6.33 24.46 3.55
CA GLU A 391 -7.46 24.63 4.47
C GLU A 391 -7.08 24.27 5.90
N VAL A 392 -6.54 23.06 6.08
CA VAL A 392 -6.20 22.50 7.38
C VAL A 392 -5.11 23.31 8.07
N VAL A 393 -4.09 23.76 7.31
CA VAL A 393 -3.01 24.57 7.90
C VAL A 393 -3.56 25.90 8.44
N ARG A 394 -4.54 26.53 7.78
CA ARG A 394 -5.15 27.79 8.24
C ARG A 394 -5.87 27.67 9.58
N GLN A 395 -6.29 26.45 9.95
CA GLN A 395 -6.97 26.13 11.21
C GLN A 395 -6.00 25.90 12.38
N LEU A 396 -4.71 25.67 12.13
CA LEU A 396 -3.73 25.37 13.20
C LEU A 396 -3.52 26.52 14.19
N TRP A 397 -3.87 27.75 13.81
CA TRP A 397 -3.81 28.94 14.65
C TRP A 397 -5.18 29.37 15.15
N GLY A 398 -6.10 28.42 15.30
CA GLY A 398 -7.48 28.69 15.64
C GLY A 398 -7.70 29.42 16.98
N ASP A 399 -6.74 29.26 17.89
CA ASP A 399 -6.65 29.81 19.25
C ASP A 399 -5.66 30.99 19.37
N ALA A 400 -5.03 31.42 18.26
CA ALA A 400 -3.99 32.45 18.29
C ALA A 400 -4.52 33.82 18.77
N THR A 401 -5.84 34.02 18.72
CA THR A 401 -6.52 35.24 19.13
C THR A 401 -6.66 35.40 20.64
N ASP A 402 -6.55 34.32 21.40
CA ASP A 402 -6.88 34.29 22.83
C ASP A 402 -5.90 35.09 23.70
N THR A 403 -4.73 35.45 23.13
CA THR A 403 -3.65 36.16 23.84
C THR A 403 -3.28 37.50 23.20
N ILE A 404 -4.15 38.05 22.36
CA ILE A 404 -3.89 39.31 21.64
C ILE A 404 -4.19 40.52 22.52
N ASP A 405 -3.22 41.42 22.60
CA ASP A 405 -3.43 42.79 23.06
C ASP A 405 -3.98 43.67 21.91
N LEU A 406 -5.21 44.16 22.05
CA LEU A 406 -5.87 45.01 21.06
C LEU A 406 -5.19 46.37 20.88
N ASP A 407 -4.50 46.89 21.89
CA ASP A 407 -3.80 48.17 21.81
C ASP A 407 -2.52 48.02 20.98
N GLU A 408 -1.75 46.96 21.21
CA GLU A 408 -0.60 46.59 20.38
C GLU A 408 -1.03 46.36 18.92
N LEU A 409 -2.13 45.63 18.72
CA LEU A 409 -2.68 45.34 17.40
C LEU A 409 -3.13 46.60 16.67
N ASN A 410 -3.82 47.53 17.34
CA ASN A 410 -4.21 48.82 16.76
C ASN A 410 -2.99 49.71 16.44
N LYS A 411 -1.95 49.68 17.30
CA LYS A 411 -0.68 50.37 17.03
C LYS A 411 -0.03 49.85 15.76
N LEU A 412 0.07 48.53 15.59
CA LEU A 412 0.63 47.92 14.37
C LEU A 412 -0.22 48.22 13.14
N ARG A 413 -1.56 48.13 13.24
CA ARG A 413 -2.48 48.50 12.16
C ARG A 413 -2.20 49.91 11.63
N SER A 414 -2.08 50.88 12.53
CA SER A 414 -1.77 52.27 12.17
C SER A 414 -0.36 52.38 11.59
N THR A 415 0.62 51.76 12.24
CA THR A 415 2.05 51.80 11.85
C THR A 415 2.28 51.28 10.43
N TYR A 416 1.54 50.26 10.00
CA TYR A 416 1.70 49.62 8.69
C TYR A 416 0.60 50.00 7.68
N GLY A 417 -0.30 50.94 8.02
CA GLY A 417 -1.32 51.46 7.10
C GLY A 417 -2.29 50.39 6.57
N LEU A 418 -2.64 49.38 7.38
CA LEU A 418 -3.42 48.21 6.90
C LEU A 418 -4.93 48.48 6.81
N SER A 419 -5.47 49.30 7.71
CA SER A 419 -6.88 49.72 7.73
C SER A 419 -6.98 51.07 8.45
N SER A 420 -7.98 51.89 8.12
CA SER A 420 -8.25 53.17 8.79
C SER A 420 -9.05 53.02 10.09
N ASN A 421 -9.87 51.98 10.21
CA ASN A 421 -10.83 51.84 11.31
C ASN A 421 -10.16 51.31 12.57
N TYR A 422 -10.46 51.92 13.72
CA TYR A 422 -10.06 51.39 15.02
C TYR A 422 -10.74 50.04 15.27
N ILE A 423 -9.98 49.07 15.76
CA ILE A 423 -10.44 47.71 15.99
C ILE A 423 -10.91 47.61 17.43
N ASN A 424 -12.22 47.43 17.62
CA ASN A 424 -12.83 47.20 18.94
C ASN A 424 -12.95 45.71 19.26
N LYS A 425 -13.07 44.88 18.22
CA LYS A 425 -13.30 43.44 18.29
C LYS A 425 -12.56 42.74 17.16
N LEU A 426 -12.06 41.53 17.39
CA LEU A 426 -11.28 40.79 16.40
C LEU A 426 -12.15 40.29 15.25
N GLU A 427 -13.43 40.02 15.52
CA GLU A 427 -14.40 39.53 14.54
C GLU A 427 -14.75 40.56 13.45
N ASP A 428 -14.51 41.85 13.73
CA ASP A 428 -14.79 42.95 12.80
C ASP A 428 -13.66 43.16 11.76
N ILE A 429 -12.55 42.43 11.88
CA ILE A 429 -11.36 42.60 11.03
C ILE A 429 -11.45 41.66 9.83
N ASP A 430 -11.10 42.17 8.64
CA ASP A 430 -10.87 41.30 7.47
C ASP A 430 -9.81 40.23 7.79
N GLY A 431 -10.12 38.98 7.47
CA GLY A 431 -9.25 37.85 7.83
C GLY A 431 -7.83 37.93 7.26
N LYS A 432 -7.61 38.60 6.11
CA LYS A 432 -6.26 38.82 5.58
C LYS A 432 -5.52 39.88 6.37
N ILE A 433 -6.21 40.97 6.73
CA ILE A 433 -5.64 42.03 7.58
C ILE A 433 -5.25 41.46 8.95
N LEU A 434 -6.12 40.65 9.55
CA LEU A 434 -5.82 40.00 10.83
C LEU A 434 -4.60 39.08 10.70
N ALA A 435 -4.52 38.24 9.66
CA ALA A 435 -3.34 37.39 9.42
C ALA A 435 -2.04 38.20 9.27
N GLN A 436 -2.10 39.36 8.61
CA GLN A 436 -0.95 40.28 8.51
C GLN A 436 -0.54 40.84 9.87
N LEU A 437 -1.51 41.26 10.69
CA LEU A 437 -1.26 41.80 12.02
C LEU A 437 -0.63 40.76 12.95
N LEU A 438 -1.15 39.52 12.97
CA LEU A 438 -0.59 38.44 13.78
C LEU A 438 0.82 38.05 13.34
N TRP A 439 1.11 38.12 12.04
CA TRP A 439 2.47 37.94 11.52
C TRP A 439 3.41 39.06 11.96
N LEU A 440 2.94 40.32 11.92
CA LEU A 440 3.73 41.46 12.40
C LEU A 440 4.07 41.35 13.89
N MET A 441 3.13 40.83 14.70
CA MET A 441 3.32 40.51 16.13
C MET A 441 4.17 39.25 16.38
N ASN A 442 4.62 38.55 15.33
CA ASN A 442 5.30 37.27 15.43
C ASN A 442 4.51 36.22 16.25
N LYS A 443 3.18 36.23 16.13
CA LYS A 443 2.28 35.24 16.75
C LYS A 443 1.97 34.08 15.82
N THR A 444 1.94 34.34 14.51
CA THR A 444 1.69 33.32 13.48
C THR A 444 2.65 33.50 12.30
N PRO A 445 2.99 32.43 11.57
CA PRO A 445 3.62 32.56 10.25
C PRO A 445 2.65 33.19 9.25
N LEU A 446 3.16 33.87 8.23
CA LEU A 446 2.32 34.38 7.13
C LEU A 446 2.08 33.27 6.10
N ILE A 447 0.81 32.93 5.87
CA ILE A 447 0.40 31.92 4.88
C ILE A 447 0.21 32.58 3.51
N VAL A 448 0.99 32.14 2.52
CA VAL A 448 1.02 32.74 1.19
C VAL A 448 1.03 31.69 0.07
N ASN A 449 0.26 31.93 -0.98
CA ASN A 449 0.30 31.12 -2.20
C ASN A 449 1.59 31.33 -2.98
N GLU A 450 2.24 30.25 -3.42
CA GLU A 450 3.52 30.29 -4.15
C GLU A 450 3.41 31.17 -5.41
N HIS A 451 4.27 32.20 -5.50
CA HIS A 451 4.30 33.17 -6.60
C HIS A 451 5.74 33.55 -6.98
N VAL A 452 5.97 33.99 -8.22
CA VAL A 452 7.32 34.27 -8.75
C VAL A 452 8.10 35.34 -7.97
N ASN A 453 7.40 36.34 -7.45
CA ASN A 453 8.02 37.47 -6.74
C ASN A 453 8.22 37.24 -5.24
N MET A 454 7.69 36.13 -4.71
CA MET A 454 7.68 35.84 -3.28
C MET A 454 9.09 35.74 -2.69
N SER A 455 10.04 35.13 -3.42
CA SER A 455 11.42 34.97 -2.94
C SER A 455 12.09 36.31 -2.62
N ARG A 456 11.74 37.38 -3.34
CA ARG A 456 12.28 38.72 -3.10
C ARG A 456 11.63 39.36 -1.88
N ALA A 457 10.32 39.18 -1.69
CA ALA A 457 9.59 39.66 -0.52
C ALA A 457 10.04 38.97 0.78
N ILE A 458 10.18 37.64 0.77
CA ILE A 458 10.61 36.87 1.95
C ILE A 458 12.03 37.25 2.37
N ARG A 459 12.94 37.51 1.41
CA ARG A 459 14.31 37.99 1.70
C ARG A 459 14.37 39.35 2.40
N LEU A 460 13.33 40.16 2.29
CA LEU A 460 13.26 41.42 3.03
C LEU A 460 13.01 41.21 4.52
N CYS A 461 12.41 40.08 4.91
CA CYS A 461 11.98 39.79 6.27
C CYS A 461 12.63 38.49 6.76
N SER A 462 13.96 38.46 6.82
CA SER A 462 14.72 37.26 7.21
C SER A 462 14.47 36.81 8.66
N ASP A 463 13.94 37.70 9.50
CA ASP A 463 13.55 37.46 10.89
C ASP A 463 12.11 36.90 11.03
N ALA A 464 11.36 36.83 9.94
CA ALA A 464 9.94 36.50 9.95
C ALA A 464 9.66 35.08 9.41
N LYS A 465 8.53 34.51 9.83
CA LYS A 465 8.16 33.13 9.49
C LYS A 465 7.09 33.07 8.42
N PHE A 466 7.21 32.11 7.51
CA PHE A 466 6.32 31.97 6.35
C PHE A 466 5.88 30.53 6.11
N ILE A 467 4.66 30.38 5.59
CA ILE A 467 4.12 29.11 5.08
C ILE A 467 3.78 29.30 3.60
N LEU A 468 4.39 28.50 2.74
CA LEU A 468 4.17 28.56 1.30
C LEU A 468 3.21 27.47 0.86
N LEU A 469 2.11 27.87 0.24
CA LEU A 469 1.15 26.95 -0.38
C LEU A 469 1.54 26.72 -1.85
N GLY A 470 2.18 25.59 -2.15
CA GLY A 470 2.67 25.27 -3.50
C GLY A 470 3.43 23.96 -3.62
N ASP A 471 3.96 23.67 -4.81
CA ASP A 471 4.67 22.42 -5.12
C ASP A 471 6.15 22.45 -4.67
N GLY A 472 6.66 23.62 -4.25
CA GLY A 472 8.05 23.77 -3.78
C GLY A 472 9.10 23.53 -4.87
N LYS A 473 8.75 23.69 -6.15
CA LYS A 473 9.64 23.44 -7.30
C LYS A 473 10.80 24.44 -7.38
N ARG A 474 10.69 25.62 -6.75
CA ARG A 474 11.66 26.72 -6.86
C ARG A 474 12.67 26.74 -5.69
N LYS A 475 13.62 25.79 -5.69
CA LYS A 475 14.47 25.51 -4.51
C LYS A 475 15.71 26.37 -4.28
N ILE A 476 16.17 27.15 -5.26
CA ILE A 476 17.53 27.75 -5.22
C ILE A 476 17.70 28.75 -4.07
N TRP A 477 16.68 29.56 -3.77
CA TRP A 477 16.77 30.63 -2.77
C TRP A 477 16.51 30.18 -1.34
N MET A 478 16.03 28.95 -1.14
CA MET A 478 15.66 28.43 0.19
C MET A 478 16.87 28.02 1.05
N ARG A 479 18.09 28.03 0.51
CA ARG A 479 19.32 27.62 1.22
C ARG A 479 19.69 28.52 2.41
N TYR A 480 19.11 29.71 2.48
CA TYR A 480 19.36 30.68 3.54
C TYR A 480 18.39 30.57 4.72
N TYR A 481 17.46 29.60 4.67
CA TYR A 481 16.39 29.45 5.66
C TYR A 481 16.39 28.05 6.23
N THR A 482 15.94 27.92 7.48
CA THR A 482 15.51 26.64 8.01
C THR A 482 14.16 26.29 7.39
N VAL A 483 14.08 25.13 6.70
CA VAL A 483 12.89 24.74 5.93
C VAL A 483 12.24 23.48 6.49
N PHE A 484 10.97 23.57 6.88
CA PHE A 484 10.14 22.41 7.17
C PHE A 484 9.39 21.95 5.91
N GLN A 485 9.87 20.86 5.30
CA GLN A 485 9.24 20.25 4.13
C GLN A 485 8.81 18.79 4.35
N SER A 486 9.49 18.11 5.28
CA SER A 486 9.30 16.68 5.56
C SER A 486 9.65 16.40 7.02
N LEU A 487 9.19 15.27 7.54
CA LEU A 487 9.50 14.84 8.90
C LEU A 487 11.01 14.77 9.18
N LEU A 488 11.85 14.50 8.17
CA LEU A 488 13.31 14.55 8.31
C LEU A 488 13.82 15.93 8.77
N SER A 489 13.18 17.04 8.36
CA SER A 489 13.57 18.40 8.77
C SER A 489 13.52 18.57 10.29
N LEU A 490 12.60 17.87 10.96
CA LEU A 490 12.41 17.96 12.40
C LEU A 490 13.55 17.31 13.20
N LYS A 491 14.44 16.52 12.59
CA LYS A 491 15.62 16.02 13.31
C LYS A 491 16.54 17.13 13.83
N LEU A 492 16.47 18.33 13.24
CA LEU A 492 17.15 19.53 13.77
C LEU A 492 16.58 19.99 15.13
N LYS A 493 15.42 19.46 15.53
CA LYS A 493 14.67 19.77 16.77
C LYS A 493 14.17 18.47 17.42
N PRO A 494 15.05 17.70 18.11
CA PRO A 494 14.75 16.34 18.58
C PRO A 494 13.49 16.22 19.45
N GLU A 495 13.23 17.19 20.32
CA GLU A 495 12.04 17.20 21.16
C GLU A 495 10.74 17.25 20.35
N LEU A 496 10.69 18.11 19.32
CA LEU A 496 9.54 18.23 18.43
C LEU A 496 9.42 17.00 17.52
N TYR A 497 10.54 16.46 17.05
CA TYR A 497 10.56 15.20 16.30
C TYR A 497 9.95 14.05 17.11
N ASN A 498 10.32 13.90 18.38
CA ASN A 498 9.77 12.87 19.26
C ASN A 498 8.27 13.09 19.51
N LYS A 499 7.85 14.32 19.80
CA LYS A 499 6.42 14.64 19.98
C LYS A 499 5.61 14.32 18.72
N VAL A 500 6.07 14.73 17.54
CA VAL A 500 5.38 14.44 16.27
C VAL A 500 5.34 12.93 16.00
N THR A 501 6.45 12.22 16.18
CA THR A 501 6.49 10.79 15.89
C THR A 501 5.66 9.92 16.86
N GLN A 502 5.43 10.40 18.08
CA GLN A 502 4.58 9.73 19.08
C GLN A 502 3.08 10.05 18.92
N ASN A 503 2.72 11.25 18.46
CA ASN A 503 1.32 11.69 18.39
C ASN A 503 0.64 11.36 17.05
N PHE A 504 1.43 11.21 15.99
CA PHE A 504 0.91 10.95 14.65
C PHE A 504 0.97 9.45 14.34
N THR A 505 -0.05 8.96 13.65
CA THR A 505 -0.29 7.52 13.48
C THR A 505 -0.64 7.19 12.03
N ILE A 506 -0.30 5.98 11.61
CA ILE A 506 -0.69 5.38 10.34
C ILE A 506 -1.46 4.08 10.60
N SER A 507 -2.22 3.63 9.62
CA SER A 507 -2.81 2.29 9.62
C SER A 507 -2.51 1.65 8.27
N LEU A 508 -1.84 0.51 8.29
CA LEU A 508 -1.44 -0.21 7.10
C LEU A 508 -2.56 -1.17 6.69
N GLN A 509 -3.13 -1.00 5.50
CA GLN A 509 -4.17 -1.86 4.94
C GLN A 509 -5.38 -2.05 5.87
N GLY A 510 -5.78 -0.96 6.56
CA GLY A 510 -6.86 -0.95 7.55
C GLY A 510 -6.60 -1.76 8.84
N LYS A 511 -5.34 -2.14 9.11
CA LYS A 511 -4.93 -2.84 10.36
C LYS A 511 -4.88 -1.88 11.56
N ALA A 512 -4.52 -2.42 12.73
CA ALA A 512 -4.29 -1.63 13.93
C ALA A 512 -3.32 -0.47 13.67
N THR A 513 -3.58 0.67 14.32
CA THR A 513 -2.80 1.88 14.12
C THR A 513 -1.41 1.77 14.74
N LEU A 514 -0.40 2.26 14.03
CA LEU A 514 0.97 2.40 14.52
C LEU A 514 1.30 3.88 14.64
N THR A 515 2.01 4.25 15.70
CA THR A 515 2.69 5.54 15.74
C THR A 515 3.76 5.60 14.66
N LEU A 516 4.11 6.81 14.24
CA LEU A 516 5.18 7.04 13.28
C LEU A 516 6.52 6.43 13.78
N VAL A 517 6.82 6.51 15.08
CA VAL A 517 8.03 5.90 15.65
C VAL A 517 8.03 4.37 15.56
N GLU A 518 6.89 3.71 15.80
CA GLU A 518 6.76 2.25 15.69
C GLU A 518 6.86 1.76 14.24
N ALA A 519 6.26 2.51 13.31
CA ALA A 519 6.16 2.12 11.90
C ALA A 519 7.51 2.05 11.18
N PHE A 520 8.39 3.03 11.39
CA PHE A 520 9.64 3.16 10.60
C PHE A 520 10.91 3.35 11.43
N GLY A 521 10.80 3.45 12.76
CA GLY A 521 11.95 3.65 13.64
C GLY A 521 12.82 4.83 13.19
N SER A 522 14.11 4.57 12.95
CA SER A 522 15.09 5.59 12.55
C SER A 522 15.36 5.67 11.04
N ASN A 523 14.51 5.08 10.17
CA ASN A 523 14.76 5.02 8.73
C ASN A 523 14.71 6.40 8.04
N GLU A 524 15.87 7.04 7.85
CA GLU A 524 15.97 8.41 7.33
C GLU A 524 15.43 8.59 5.91
N ASP A 525 15.60 7.57 5.06
CA ASP A 525 15.15 7.64 3.68
C ASP A 525 13.62 7.75 3.63
N PHE A 526 12.91 7.00 4.47
CA PHE A 526 11.45 7.06 4.56
C PHE A 526 10.95 8.39 5.15
N LEU A 527 11.66 8.96 6.15
CA LEU A 527 11.31 10.26 6.75
C LEU A 527 11.27 11.42 5.74
N ARG A 528 11.99 11.31 4.62
CA ARG A 528 11.95 12.29 3.52
C ARG A 528 10.65 12.25 2.72
N HIS A 529 9.95 11.13 2.76
CA HIS A 529 8.70 10.93 2.04
C HIS A 529 7.48 11.41 2.83
N ILE A 530 7.55 11.45 4.17
CA ILE A 530 6.49 12.00 5.01
C ILE A 530 6.55 13.53 4.93
N THR A 531 5.70 14.10 4.09
CA THR A 531 5.57 15.55 3.93
C THR A 531 4.68 16.15 5.01
N LEU A 532 4.69 17.47 5.15
CA LEU A 532 3.77 18.16 6.05
C LEU A 532 2.31 17.91 5.71
N ASN A 533 1.92 17.74 4.43
CA ASN A 533 0.53 17.41 4.11
C ASN A 533 0.13 16.05 4.65
N ASN A 534 1.04 15.08 4.65
CA ASN A 534 0.72 13.78 5.23
C ASN A 534 0.49 13.90 6.74
N LEU A 535 1.22 14.78 7.43
CA LEU A 535 0.94 15.09 8.84
C LEU A 535 -0.41 15.82 9.01
N LEU A 536 -0.75 16.76 8.11
CA LEU A 536 -2.06 17.43 8.14
C LEU A 536 -3.21 16.42 7.94
N GLU A 537 -3.07 15.46 7.03
CA GLU A 537 -4.03 14.36 6.81
C GLU A 537 -4.21 13.47 8.05
N MET A 538 -3.21 13.41 8.93
CA MET A 538 -3.22 12.60 10.16
C MET A 538 -3.83 13.33 11.38
N LEU A 539 -4.31 14.56 11.21
CA LEU A 539 -4.93 15.31 12.31
C LEU A 539 -6.30 14.74 12.70
N ASP A 540 -7.08 14.28 11.73
CA ASP A 540 -8.43 13.73 11.94
C ASP A 540 -8.45 12.21 12.23
N GLY A 541 -7.30 11.54 12.13
CA GLY A 541 -7.20 10.10 12.31
C GLY A 541 -5.88 9.53 11.78
N PRO A 542 -5.70 8.20 11.81
CA PRO A 542 -4.54 7.57 11.20
C PRO A 542 -4.58 7.70 9.66
N ARG A 543 -3.42 7.94 9.02
CA ARG A 543 -3.33 7.86 7.55
C ARG A 543 -3.36 6.39 7.11
N LEU A 544 -4.30 6.04 6.24
CA LEU A 544 -4.47 4.68 5.69
C LEU A 544 -3.49 4.39 4.54
N ILE A 545 -2.48 3.55 4.75
CA ILE A 545 -1.55 3.11 3.71
C ILE A 545 -2.12 1.88 2.99
N ASP A 546 -2.34 1.93 1.67
CA ASP A 546 -2.92 0.82 0.86
C ASP A 546 -4.33 0.36 1.29
N GLY A 547 -5.21 1.33 1.51
CA GLY A 547 -6.67 1.12 1.61
C GLY A 547 -7.17 0.51 2.93
N ASP A 548 -8.41 0.03 2.88
CA ASP A 548 -9.15 -0.53 4.02
C ASP A 548 -8.84 -2.02 4.26
N LYS A 549 -9.33 -2.51 5.40
CA LYS A 549 -9.29 -3.91 5.80
C LYS A 549 -10.10 -4.78 4.83
N GLU A 550 -9.68 -6.02 4.60
CA GLU A 550 -10.44 -6.95 3.76
C GLU A 550 -11.80 -7.27 4.37
N THR A 551 -12.84 -7.29 3.54
CA THR A 551 -14.20 -7.65 3.99
C THR A 551 -14.34 -9.17 4.05
N LEU A 552 -14.63 -9.68 5.24
CA LEU A 552 -14.96 -11.09 5.48
C LEU A 552 -16.47 -11.33 5.35
N PRO A 553 -16.93 -12.55 4.99
CA PRO A 553 -18.34 -12.89 4.93
C PRO A 553 -19.00 -12.78 6.30
N ILE A 554 -20.31 -12.54 6.34
CA ILE A 554 -21.08 -12.47 7.58
C ILE A 554 -22.14 -13.60 7.57
N PRO A 555 -22.09 -14.55 8.53
CA PRO A 555 -21.05 -14.73 9.54
C PRO A 555 -19.70 -15.23 8.96
N TYR A 556 -18.60 -14.86 9.62
CA TYR A 556 -17.29 -15.46 9.38
C TYR A 556 -17.01 -16.45 10.50
N ILE A 557 -16.76 -17.71 10.13
CA ILE A 557 -16.31 -18.75 11.05
C ILE A 557 -14.83 -18.98 10.79
N GLU A 558 -14.04 -18.90 11.85
CA GLU A 558 -12.60 -19.14 11.80
C GLU A 558 -12.29 -20.55 11.28
N ARG A 559 -11.21 -20.67 10.51
CA ARG A 559 -10.85 -21.96 9.91
C ARG A 559 -10.08 -22.82 10.90
N SER A 560 -10.53 -24.07 11.08
CA SER A 560 -9.76 -25.10 11.75
C SER A 560 -8.74 -25.71 10.77
N LEU A 561 -7.47 -25.64 11.13
CA LEU A 561 -6.34 -26.08 10.32
C LEU A 561 -5.69 -27.32 10.95
N SER A 562 -5.37 -28.33 10.15
CA SER A 562 -4.75 -29.56 10.65
C SER A 562 -3.31 -29.34 11.14
N LEU A 563 -2.94 -29.99 12.24
CA LEU A 563 -1.58 -29.97 12.74
C LEU A 563 -0.73 -31.06 12.10
N ASN A 564 0.55 -30.77 11.88
CA ASN A 564 1.53 -31.76 11.44
C ASN A 564 2.10 -32.51 12.64
N ILE A 565 1.30 -33.39 13.24
CA ILE A 565 1.74 -34.23 14.36
C ILE A 565 2.45 -35.48 13.82
N ILE A 566 3.60 -35.80 14.37
CA ILE A 566 4.45 -36.94 14.04
C ILE A 566 4.52 -37.87 15.26
N ASP A 567 4.32 -39.17 15.04
CA ASP A 567 4.50 -40.21 16.07
C ASP A 567 5.96 -40.20 16.53
N ILE A 568 6.17 -40.11 17.85
CA ILE A 568 7.50 -40.11 18.47
C ILE A 568 8.35 -41.33 18.08
N LYS A 569 7.72 -42.44 17.64
CA LYS A 569 8.44 -43.61 17.09
C LYS A 569 9.37 -43.24 15.95
N TYR A 570 9.12 -42.15 15.23
CA TYR A 570 10.02 -41.61 14.22
C TYR A 570 11.44 -41.43 14.76
N LEU A 571 11.59 -40.96 16.01
CA LEU A 571 12.91 -40.72 16.62
C LEU A 571 13.78 -41.99 16.74
N ASN A 572 13.17 -43.18 16.69
CA ASN A 572 13.89 -44.45 16.71
C ASN A 572 14.35 -44.91 15.32
N ASN A 573 13.81 -44.31 14.25
CA ASN A 573 14.02 -44.69 12.86
C ASN A 573 14.68 -43.56 12.03
N VAL A 574 15.25 -42.55 12.71
CA VAL A 574 15.93 -41.42 12.08
C VAL A 574 17.18 -41.89 11.34
N SER A 575 17.40 -41.39 10.13
CA SER A 575 18.61 -41.73 9.37
C SER A 575 19.86 -41.14 10.03
N ASN A 576 21.01 -41.81 9.89
CA ASN A 576 22.30 -41.28 10.38
C ASN A 576 22.68 -39.93 9.74
N ASN A 577 22.00 -39.53 8.66
CA ASN A 577 22.23 -38.30 7.92
C ASN A 577 21.22 -37.20 8.25
N THR A 578 20.48 -37.36 9.36
CA THR A 578 19.44 -36.45 9.81
C THR A 578 19.77 -35.88 11.18
N VAL A 579 19.58 -34.57 11.35
CA VAL A 579 19.69 -33.89 12.65
C VAL A 579 18.29 -33.55 13.14
N ILE A 580 18.04 -33.79 14.43
CA ILE A 580 16.75 -33.50 15.04
C ILE A 580 16.94 -32.42 16.10
N ILE A 581 16.27 -31.30 15.92
CA ILE A 581 16.13 -30.26 16.93
C ILE A 581 14.80 -30.49 17.66
N LEU A 582 14.83 -30.62 18.97
CA LEU A 582 13.65 -30.79 19.82
C LEU A 582 13.50 -29.58 20.74
N ASN A 583 12.40 -28.84 20.60
CA ASN A 583 11.99 -27.87 21.63
C ASN A 583 11.24 -28.62 22.74
N CYS A 584 11.77 -28.50 23.97
CA CYS A 584 11.30 -29.22 25.15
C CYS A 584 10.83 -28.28 26.27
N GLU A 585 10.48 -27.03 25.96
CA GLU A 585 10.11 -25.94 26.90
C GLU A 585 9.23 -26.42 28.08
N ASP A 586 8.23 -27.26 27.82
CA ASP A 586 7.29 -27.72 28.85
C ASP A 586 7.68 -29.06 29.53
N HIS A 587 8.58 -29.85 28.93
CA HIS A 587 8.80 -31.26 29.30
C HIS A 587 10.26 -31.77 29.14
N PRO A 588 11.28 -31.09 29.70
CA PRO A 588 12.69 -31.46 29.50
C PRO A 588 13.03 -32.86 30.03
N GLU A 589 12.38 -33.31 31.10
CA GLU A 589 12.65 -34.62 31.71
C GLU A 589 12.02 -35.79 30.93
N GLU A 590 10.96 -35.56 30.17
CA GLU A 590 10.30 -36.63 29.40
C GLU A 590 11.08 -37.02 28.14
N VAL A 591 11.87 -36.10 27.60
CA VAL A 591 12.65 -36.28 26.37
C VAL A 591 13.87 -37.20 26.56
N LYS A 592 14.32 -37.40 27.81
CA LYS A 592 15.44 -38.30 28.14
C LYS A 592 15.11 -39.80 27.97
N ARG A 593 13.82 -40.19 27.99
CA ARG A 593 13.43 -41.61 27.90
C ARG A 593 13.47 -42.18 26.47
N PRO A 594 12.93 -41.49 25.43
CA PRO A 594 12.96 -41.99 24.05
C PRO A 594 14.35 -41.98 23.41
N SER A 595 15.28 -41.21 23.98
CA SER A 595 16.59 -40.88 23.38
C SER A 595 17.75 -41.72 23.92
N SER A 596 17.51 -42.78 24.70
CA SER A 596 18.58 -43.60 25.32
C SER A 596 19.64 -44.16 24.36
N LYS A 597 19.38 -44.17 23.05
CA LYS A 597 20.32 -44.60 22.00
C LYS A 597 21.13 -43.47 21.35
N HIS A 598 20.86 -42.20 21.69
CA HIS A 598 21.40 -41.04 20.98
C HIS A 598 21.96 -40.00 21.96
N SER A 599 23.04 -39.32 21.56
CA SER A 599 23.61 -38.22 22.34
C SER A 599 22.73 -36.97 22.22
N LEU A 600 22.12 -36.55 23.33
CA LEU A 600 21.44 -35.26 23.44
C LEU A 600 22.49 -34.18 23.73
N THR A 601 22.49 -33.10 22.94
CA THR A 601 23.32 -31.91 23.15
C THR A 601 22.41 -30.70 23.28
N GLU A 602 22.63 -29.80 24.25
CA GLU A 602 21.86 -28.55 24.31
C GLU A 602 22.22 -27.66 23.11
N ILE A 603 21.27 -26.86 22.62
CA ILE A 603 21.47 -26.03 21.43
C ILE A 603 22.62 -25.03 21.59
N ASP A 604 22.76 -24.45 22.78
CA ASP A 604 23.83 -23.51 23.10
C ASP A 604 25.19 -24.22 23.07
N ASP A 605 25.29 -25.40 23.71
CA ASP A 605 26.50 -26.23 23.70
C ASP A 605 26.89 -26.68 22.27
N PHE A 606 25.88 -26.99 21.45
CA PHE A 606 26.09 -27.39 20.06
C PHE A 606 26.68 -26.24 19.23
N LEU A 607 26.16 -25.03 19.41
CA LEU A 607 26.60 -23.83 18.68
C LEU A 607 27.96 -23.30 19.18
N ASP A 608 28.29 -23.49 20.46
CA ASP A 608 29.54 -23.00 21.05
C ASP A 608 30.75 -23.94 20.82
N SER A 609 30.51 -25.19 20.42
CA SER A 609 31.55 -26.21 20.26
C SER A 609 31.96 -26.41 18.78
N PRO A 610 33.17 -25.95 18.37
CA PRO A 610 33.64 -26.09 16.98
C PRO A 610 33.94 -27.54 16.55
N ASN A 611 33.88 -28.50 17.48
CA ASN A 611 34.30 -29.90 17.28
C ASN A 611 33.19 -30.84 16.76
N HIS A 612 31.94 -30.39 16.64
CA HIS A 612 30.83 -31.26 16.19
C HIS A 612 30.85 -31.61 14.69
N ARG A 613 31.85 -31.15 13.94
CA ARG A 613 31.98 -31.32 12.48
C ARG A 613 32.28 -32.75 11.98
N THR A 614 32.56 -33.71 12.87
CA THR A 614 33.05 -35.06 12.48
C THR A 614 32.23 -36.25 13.00
N LEU A 615 31.12 -36.01 13.70
CA LEU A 615 30.32 -37.10 14.28
C LEU A 615 29.42 -37.77 13.24
N LEU A 616 29.56 -39.10 13.09
CA LEU A 616 28.79 -39.97 12.17
C LEU A 616 27.46 -40.48 12.76
N VAL A 617 27.02 -39.94 13.90
CA VAL A 617 25.85 -40.41 14.66
C VAL A 617 24.73 -39.36 14.56
N PRO A 618 23.44 -39.75 14.43
CA PRO A 618 22.35 -38.78 14.42
C PRO A 618 22.39 -37.90 15.67
N ILE A 619 22.44 -36.58 15.45
CA ILE A 619 22.60 -35.59 16.52
C ILE A 619 21.21 -35.12 16.93
N PHE A 620 20.90 -35.29 18.21
CA PHE A 620 19.70 -34.74 18.82
C PHE A 620 20.09 -33.47 19.57
N VAL A 621 19.63 -32.33 19.06
CA VAL A 621 19.84 -31.02 19.66
C VAL A 621 18.61 -30.66 20.46
N VAL A 622 18.76 -30.50 21.77
CA VAL A 622 17.66 -30.12 22.66
C VAL A 622 17.72 -28.62 22.91
N SER A 623 16.61 -27.95 22.68
CA SER A 623 16.44 -26.55 23.01
C SER A 623 15.48 -26.42 24.19
N LYS A 624 15.95 -25.83 25.29
CA LYS A 624 15.11 -25.52 26.47
C LYS A 624 14.08 -24.42 26.16
N ASN A 625 14.45 -23.52 25.25
CA ASN A 625 13.57 -22.48 24.75
C ASN A 625 13.17 -22.77 23.30
N ARG A 626 12.31 -21.94 22.73
CA ARG A 626 12.01 -21.98 21.30
C ARG A 626 13.26 -21.68 20.46
N CYS A 627 13.67 -22.64 19.63
CA CYS A 627 14.74 -22.45 18.63
C CYS A 627 14.32 -21.37 17.60
N SER A 628 15.10 -20.30 17.55
CA SER A 628 14.96 -19.18 16.63
C SER A 628 15.37 -19.57 15.21
N GLN A 629 14.97 -18.76 14.22
CA GLN A 629 15.40 -18.95 12.83
C GLN A 629 16.93 -18.91 12.70
N SER A 630 17.59 -17.99 13.42
CA SER A 630 19.05 -17.85 13.34
C SER A 630 19.76 -19.06 13.94
N GLU A 631 19.29 -19.60 15.06
CA GLU A 631 19.85 -20.83 15.65
C GLU A 631 19.61 -22.02 14.71
N PHE A 632 18.40 -22.16 14.16
CA PHE A 632 18.11 -23.21 13.19
C PHE A 632 19.03 -23.14 11.96
N ASP A 633 19.22 -21.94 11.40
CA ASP A 633 20.09 -21.72 10.24
C ASP A 633 21.56 -21.96 10.56
N LYS A 634 22.02 -21.57 11.76
CA LYS A 634 23.37 -21.88 12.25
C LYS A 634 23.59 -23.38 12.37
N VAL A 635 22.68 -24.10 13.07
CA VAL A 635 22.73 -25.56 13.18
C VAL A 635 22.82 -26.19 11.78
N CYS A 636 21.96 -25.74 10.86
CA CYS A 636 21.97 -26.22 9.49
C CYS A 636 23.27 -25.91 8.72
N SER A 637 23.93 -24.79 9.01
CA SER A 637 25.16 -24.35 8.33
C SER A 637 26.42 -25.01 8.87
N GLU A 638 26.44 -25.35 10.16
CA GLU A 638 27.58 -25.95 10.85
C GLU A 638 27.68 -27.45 10.64
N THR A 639 26.54 -28.09 10.32
CA THR A 639 26.51 -29.49 9.97
C THR A 639 26.93 -29.74 8.51
N LEU A 640 28.19 -30.14 8.31
CA LEU A 640 28.81 -30.37 7.00
C LEU A 640 28.25 -31.59 6.23
N GLN A 641 27.61 -32.55 6.90
CA GLN A 641 27.18 -33.83 6.29
C GLN A 641 25.69 -34.20 6.32
N PRO A 642 24.83 -33.81 7.28
CA PRO A 642 23.41 -34.15 7.19
C PRO A 642 22.74 -33.37 6.08
N LYS A 643 22.08 -34.11 5.18
CA LYS A 643 21.24 -33.52 4.13
C LYS A 643 19.93 -32.99 4.71
N THR A 644 19.58 -33.39 5.93
CA THR A 644 18.26 -33.15 6.50
C THR A 644 18.32 -32.75 7.97
N VAL A 645 17.67 -31.64 8.30
CA VAL A 645 17.50 -31.15 9.67
C VAL A 645 16.01 -30.98 9.90
N HIS A 646 15.46 -31.60 10.94
CA HIS A 646 14.07 -31.42 11.35
C HIS A 646 14.01 -30.71 12.69
N TYR A 647 13.05 -29.80 12.82
CA TYR A 647 12.75 -29.16 14.09
C TYR A 647 11.33 -29.49 14.51
N PHE A 648 11.21 -30.09 15.70
CA PHE A 648 9.95 -30.46 16.32
C PHE A 648 9.73 -29.72 17.65
N LYS A 649 8.47 -29.45 17.96
CA LYS A 649 8.01 -29.15 19.31
C LYS A 649 7.54 -30.44 19.97
N PHE A 650 8.09 -30.76 21.14
CA PHE A 650 7.63 -31.91 21.91
C PHE A 650 6.28 -31.59 22.56
N LEU A 651 5.23 -32.37 22.26
CA LEU A 651 3.91 -32.17 22.85
C LEU A 651 3.61 -33.16 23.97
N SER A 652 4.03 -34.42 23.81
CA SER A 652 3.82 -35.49 24.79
C SER A 652 4.73 -36.67 24.49
N ASN A 653 4.72 -37.66 25.39
CA ASN A 653 5.43 -38.93 25.22
C ASN A 653 5.07 -39.76 23.96
N LYS A 654 4.09 -39.34 23.15
CA LYS A 654 3.70 -39.99 21.89
C LYS A 654 3.78 -39.09 20.66
N ASN A 655 3.75 -37.77 20.85
CA ASN A 655 3.45 -36.83 19.77
C ASN A 655 4.49 -35.72 19.69
N LEU A 656 4.98 -35.48 18.48
CA LEU A 656 5.84 -34.37 18.10
C LEU A 656 5.08 -33.46 17.13
N GLU A 657 5.09 -32.15 17.33
CA GLU A 657 4.58 -31.22 16.33
C GLU A 657 5.72 -30.79 15.42
N TRP A 658 5.58 -31.04 14.12
CA TRP A 658 6.54 -30.58 13.13
C TRP A 658 6.48 -29.06 12.97
N VAL A 659 7.62 -28.40 13.17
CA VAL A 659 7.76 -26.95 13.03
C VAL A 659 8.42 -26.59 11.70
N ARG A 660 9.49 -27.26 11.29
CA ARG A 660 10.16 -27.01 9.99
C ARG A 660 11.15 -28.11 9.66
N SER A 661 11.59 -28.12 8.41
CA SER A 661 12.71 -28.94 7.95
C SER A 661 13.62 -28.16 7.02
N ARG A 662 14.91 -28.51 6.99
CA ARG A 662 15.81 -28.22 5.88
C ARG A 662 16.28 -29.55 5.33
N GLY A 663 15.75 -29.98 4.18
CA GLY A 663 16.10 -31.26 3.57
C GLY A 663 14.89 -31.99 3.01
N ASP A 664 15.00 -33.30 2.84
CA ASP A 664 13.85 -34.13 2.48
C ASP A 664 12.90 -34.26 3.67
N ILE A 665 11.60 -34.41 3.41
CA ILE A 665 10.56 -34.63 4.42
C ILE A 665 9.79 -35.94 4.18
N SER A 666 10.21 -36.70 3.17
CA SER A 666 9.51 -37.90 2.71
C SER A 666 9.39 -38.96 3.80
N ASP A 667 10.39 -39.04 4.69
CA ASP A 667 10.44 -39.96 5.82
C ASP A 667 9.40 -39.64 6.91
N LEU A 668 8.98 -38.39 7.04
CA LEU A 668 7.99 -37.96 8.03
C LEU A 668 6.56 -38.43 7.71
N HIS A 669 6.22 -38.63 6.43
CA HIS A 669 4.85 -38.98 6.02
C HIS A 669 4.36 -40.28 6.63
N ASN A 670 5.25 -41.26 6.82
CA ASN A 670 4.91 -42.57 7.39
C ASN A 670 4.57 -42.50 8.88
N TYR A 671 4.93 -41.41 9.56
CA TYR A 671 4.71 -41.21 10.99
C TYR A 671 3.71 -40.10 11.28
N LYS A 672 3.12 -39.48 10.26
CA LYS A 672 2.15 -38.40 10.43
C LYS A 672 0.85 -38.94 11.04
N LEU A 673 0.44 -38.37 12.16
CA LEU A 673 -0.81 -38.67 12.86
C LEU A 673 -1.91 -37.70 12.41
N GLY A 674 -3.11 -38.23 12.14
CA GLY A 674 -4.30 -37.45 11.81
C GLY A 674 -5.10 -37.01 13.05
N GLY A 675 -6.13 -36.18 12.84
CA GLY A 675 -7.13 -35.86 13.88
C GLY A 675 -6.79 -34.71 14.83
N HIS A 676 -5.68 -34.01 14.63
CA HIS A 676 -5.32 -32.82 15.40
C HIS A 676 -5.52 -31.55 14.58
N SER A 677 -6.11 -30.51 15.17
CA SER A 677 -6.29 -29.21 14.53
C SER A 677 -6.28 -28.06 15.51
N ARG A 678 -6.08 -26.84 15.00
CA ARG A 678 -6.19 -25.58 15.73
C ARG A 678 -6.96 -24.56 14.91
N ASN A 679 -7.57 -23.61 15.58
CA ASN A 679 -8.19 -22.48 14.89
C ASN A 679 -7.11 -21.56 14.32
N GLU A 680 -7.46 -20.83 13.27
CA GLU A 680 -6.54 -19.90 12.61
C GLU A 680 -5.89 -18.93 13.60
N THR A 681 -6.63 -18.43 14.61
CA THR A 681 -6.14 -17.51 15.64
C THR A 681 -4.96 -18.04 16.43
N GLU A 682 -5.06 -19.30 16.86
CA GLU A 682 -4.01 -19.98 17.60
C GLU A 682 -2.79 -20.20 16.72
N PHE A 683 -2.99 -20.52 15.43
CA PHE A 683 -1.93 -20.71 14.47
C PHE A 683 -1.03 -19.45 14.34
N TRP A 684 -1.60 -18.25 14.46
CA TRP A 684 -0.85 -16.98 14.34
C TRP A 684 0.16 -16.75 15.45
N SER A 685 -0.17 -17.12 16.68
CA SER A 685 0.73 -16.92 17.82
C SER A 685 2.01 -17.76 17.74
N PHE A 686 1.98 -18.84 16.95
CA PHE A 686 3.07 -19.82 16.89
C PHE A 686 3.85 -19.87 15.58
N ASP A 687 3.42 -19.33 14.44
CA ASP A 687 4.00 -19.75 13.13
C ASP A 687 4.67 -18.71 12.22
N PHE A 688 4.93 -17.47 12.68
CA PHE A 688 5.75 -16.49 11.91
C PHE A 688 7.18 -16.93 11.64
N THR A 689 7.61 -18.02 12.29
CA THR A 689 8.96 -18.52 12.07
C THR A 689 9.08 -19.19 10.69
N LYS A 690 8.01 -19.77 10.10
CA LYS A 690 8.09 -20.48 8.82
C LYS A 690 8.12 -19.49 7.66
N THR A 691 9.09 -19.61 6.76
CA THR A 691 9.14 -18.79 5.55
C THR A 691 8.11 -19.20 4.50
N ILE A 692 7.70 -20.48 4.45
CA ILE A 692 6.64 -20.98 3.55
C ILE A 692 5.63 -21.81 4.33
N ASN A 693 4.35 -21.44 4.23
CA ASN A 693 3.22 -22.16 4.81
C ASN A 693 2.34 -22.69 3.67
N LEU A 694 2.25 -24.01 3.53
CA LEU A 694 1.46 -24.65 2.47
C LEU A 694 0.10 -25.10 3.02
N VAL A 695 -0.98 -24.51 2.51
CA VAL A 695 -2.36 -24.78 2.91
C VAL A 695 -3.10 -25.50 1.80
N ILE A 696 -3.63 -26.67 2.12
CA ILE A 696 -4.44 -27.50 1.23
C ILE A 696 -5.90 -27.38 1.61
N GLY A 697 -6.75 -27.19 0.61
CA GLY A 697 -8.18 -27.25 0.82
C GLY A 697 -8.91 -27.61 -0.47
N ASP A 698 -9.99 -28.37 -0.33
CA ASP A 698 -10.87 -28.65 -1.46
C ASP A 698 -11.61 -27.37 -1.92
N PRO A 699 -12.20 -27.36 -3.11
CA PRO A 699 -12.97 -26.21 -3.59
C PRO A 699 -14.12 -25.88 -2.63
N GLY A 700 -14.29 -24.59 -2.32
CA GLY A 700 -15.33 -24.13 -1.40
C GLY A 700 -14.99 -24.19 0.09
N MET A 701 -13.83 -24.73 0.48
CA MET A 701 -13.37 -24.81 1.89
C MET A 701 -13.00 -23.46 2.52
N GLY A 702 -13.11 -22.35 1.78
CA GLY A 702 -12.80 -21.02 2.29
C GLY A 702 -11.32 -20.64 2.26
N LYS A 703 -10.52 -21.18 1.32
CA LYS A 703 -9.11 -20.78 1.11
C LYS A 703 -8.95 -19.26 0.94
N THR A 704 -9.71 -18.65 0.02
CA THR A 704 -9.68 -17.20 -0.23
C THR A 704 -10.19 -16.39 0.98
N GLU A 705 -11.14 -16.91 1.73
CA GLU A 705 -11.61 -16.22 2.94
C GLU A 705 -10.62 -16.35 4.10
N LEU A 706 -9.86 -17.46 4.15
CA LEU A 706 -8.69 -17.58 5.01
C LEU A 706 -7.65 -16.53 4.62
N THR A 707 -7.26 -16.41 3.33
CA THR A 707 -6.25 -15.43 2.87
C THR A 707 -6.60 -13.98 3.20
N LYS A 708 -7.88 -13.60 3.10
CA LYS A 708 -8.36 -12.29 3.58
C LYS A 708 -8.24 -12.14 5.09
N SER A 709 -8.60 -13.17 5.86
CA SER A 709 -8.41 -13.18 7.32
C SER A 709 -6.92 -13.08 7.67
N LEU A 710 -6.04 -13.71 6.88
CA LEU A 710 -4.58 -13.60 7.03
C LEU A 710 -4.14 -12.16 6.92
N LYS A 711 -4.54 -11.48 5.84
CA LYS A 711 -4.23 -10.06 5.65
C LYS A 711 -4.73 -9.23 6.83
N ASN A 712 -5.93 -9.50 7.31
CA ASN A 712 -6.55 -8.78 8.41
C ASN A 712 -5.90 -8.99 9.79
N LYS A 713 -5.32 -10.18 10.03
CA LYS A 713 -4.71 -10.57 11.31
C LYS A 713 -3.19 -10.48 11.32
N CYS A 714 -2.57 -10.27 10.16
CA CYS A 714 -1.14 -10.05 10.00
C CYS A 714 -0.69 -8.83 10.84
N PRO A 715 0.52 -8.83 11.44
CA PRO A 715 1.01 -7.72 12.25
C PRO A 715 0.88 -6.38 11.51
N CYS A 716 0.57 -5.32 12.27
CA CYS A 716 0.27 -4.00 11.70
C CYS A 716 1.48 -3.34 11.02
N ASP A 717 2.70 -3.81 11.26
CA ASP A 717 3.93 -3.35 10.63
C ASP A 717 4.34 -4.18 9.39
N TYR A 718 3.58 -5.22 9.03
CA TYR A 718 3.82 -6.06 7.85
C TYR A 718 2.89 -5.70 6.69
N TRP A 719 3.47 -5.52 5.51
CA TRP A 719 2.69 -5.34 4.28
C TRP A 719 2.26 -6.69 3.73
N THR A 720 0.95 -6.90 3.53
CA THR A 720 0.46 -8.16 2.98
C THR A 720 0.14 -8.02 1.49
N VAL A 721 0.78 -8.83 0.65
CA VAL A 721 0.55 -8.89 -0.80
C VAL A 721 -0.17 -10.19 -1.13
N ILE A 722 -1.47 -10.11 -1.42
CA ILE A 722 -2.24 -11.26 -1.93
C ILE A 722 -1.99 -11.36 -3.43
N VAL A 723 -1.35 -12.41 -3.90
CA VAL A 723 -1.02 -12.64 -5.31
C VAL A 723 -2.02 -13.64 -5.89
N THR A 724 -2.74 -13.23 -6.93
CA THR A 724 -3.75 -14.09 -7.58
C THR A 724 -3.17 -14.87 -8.76
N PRO A 725 -3.78 -15.99 -9.19
CA PRO A 725 -3.28 -16.78 -10.32
C PRO A 725 -3.19 -15.96 -11.62
N GLN A 726 -4.09 -14.99 -11.80
CA GLN A 726 -4.09 -14.10 -12.96
C GLN A 726 -2.85 -13.21 -12.99
N GLU A 727 -2.50 -12.61 -11.85
CA GLU A 727 -1.32 -11.77 -11.70
C GLU A 727 -0.04 -12.56 -11.97
N VAL A 728 0.03 -13.79 -11.46
CA VAL A 728 1.17 -14.68 -11.70
C VAL A 728 1.30 -15.04 -13.18
N ASN A 729 0.21 -15.46 -13.81
CA ASN A 729 0.20 -15.78 -15.24
C ASN A 729 0.60 -14.55 -16.09
N LEU A 730 0.16 -13.35 -15.71
CA LEU A 730 0.52 -12.10 -16.38
C LEU A 730 2.02 -11.81 -16.24
N PHE A 731 2.55 -11.88 -15.02
CA PHE A 731 3.96 -11.67 -14.73
C PHE A 731 4.85 -12.61 -15.56
N PHE A 732 4.60 -13.91 -15.54
CA PHE A 732 5.41 -14.88 -16.30
C PHE A 732 5.17 -14.85 -17.81
N LYS A 733 4.06 -14.27 -18.28
CA LYS A 733 3.83 -14.00 -19.70
C LYS A 733 4.66 -12.80 -20.19
N GLN A 734 4.83 -11.79 -19.34
CA GLN A 734 5.58 -10.57 -19.66
C GLN A 734 7.08 -10.70 -19.37
N SER A 735 7.45 -11.46 -18.35
CA SER A 735 8.83 -11.61 -17.89
C SER A 735 9.64 -12.43 -18.90
N LYS A 736 10.66 -11.78 -19.47
CA LYS A 736 11.73 -12.42 -20.24
C LYS A 736 12.99 -12.67 -19.40
N ASP A 737 13.02 -12.12 -18.19
CA ASP A 737 14.19 -12.15 -17.31
C ASP A 737 14.22 -13.44 -16.48
N ARG A 738 15.42 -13.92 -16.19
CA ARG A 738 15.65 -15.01 -15.23
C ARG A 738 15.78 -14.49 -13.79
N ASN A 739 16.01 -13.19 -13.60
CA ASN A 739 16.01 -12.58 -12.27
C ASN A 739 14.58 -12.20 -11.85
N TYR A 740 13.85 -13.18 -11.31
CA TYR A 740 12.44 -13.01 -10.97
C TYR A 740 12.21 -12.03 -9.81
N LEU A 741 13.15 -11.85 -8.89
CA LEU A 741 12.94 -11.10 -7.65
C LEU A 741 12.72 -9.60 -7.90
N ASN A 742 13.69 -8.92 -8.50
CA ASN A 742 13.59 -7.47 -8.74
C ASN A 742 12.48 -7.14 -9.76
N SER A 743 12.30 -8.02 -10.75
CA SER A 743 11.22 -7.87 -11.73
C SER A 743 9.85 -8.07 -11.09
N PHE A 744 9.72 -8.97 -10.10
CA PHE A 744 8.47 -9.19 -9.38
C PHE A 744 8.11 -8.02 -8.45
N GLU A 745 9.06 -7.46 -7.70
CA GLU A 745 8.80 -6.25 -6.90
C GLU A 745 8.30 -5.10 -7.77
N THR A 746 8.98 -4.87 -8.91
CA THR A 746 8.61 -3.83 -9.87
C THR A 746 7.23 -4.09 -10.45
N PHE A 747 6.93 -5.33 -10.84
CA PHE A 747 5.61 -5.73 -11.32
C PHE A 747 4.51 -5.48 -10.28
N ILE A 748 4.73 -5.82 -9.02
CA ILE A 748 3.76 -5.58 -7.95
C ILE A 748 3.49 -4.07 -7.78
N LEU A 749 4.53 -3.23 -7.81
CA LEU A 749 4.39 -1.78 -7.72
C LEU A 749 3.72 -1.14 -8.93
N ASP A 750 4.02 -1.63 -10.13
CA ASP A 750 3.62 -1.00 -11.39
C ASP A 750 2.28 -1.51 -11.93
N GLU A 751 1.91 -2.77 -11.66
CA GLU A 751 0.65 -3.35 -12.15
C GLU A 751 -0.41 -3.38 -11.03
N LYS A 752 -0.09 -3.99 -9.88
CA LYS A 752 -1.06 -4.16 -8.78
C LYS A 752 -1.28 -2.86 -8.01
N TYR A 753 -0.19 -2.17 -7.68
CA TYR A 753 -0.18 -0.98 -6.83
C TYR A 753 0.06 0.33 -7.59
N HIS A 754 -0.32 0.37 -8.88
CA HIS A 754 -0.15 1.57 -9.70
C HIS A 754 -0.85 2.81 -9.11
N HIS A 755 -1.99 2.59 -8.45
CA HIS A 755 -2.83 3.61 -7.81
C HIS A 755 -2.24 4.19 -6.52
N LEU A 756 -1.24 3.55 -5.91
CA LEU A 756 -0.61 4.03 -4.69
C LEU A 756 0.13 5.35 -4.93
N ASP A 757 0.04 6.24 -3.95
CA ASP A 757 0.77 7.50 -3.97
C ASP A 757 2.27 7.31 -3.71
N ARG A 758 3.02 8.42 -3.69
CA ARG A 758 4.47 8.37 -3.48
C ARG A 758 4.87 7.90 -2.09
N LEU A 759 4.09 8.20 -1.06
CA LEU A 759 4.36 7.81 0.32
C LEU A 759 4.13 6.31 0.48
N ASP A 760 2.98 5.81 0.00
CA ASP A 760 2.59 4.41 0.09
C ASP A 760 3.60 3.51 -0.65
N LYS A 761 4.04 3.90 -1.86
CA LYS A 761 5.10 3.19 -2.60
C LYS A 761 6.45 3.22 -1.88
N ALA A 762 6.78 4.32 -1.20
CA ALA A 762 8.00 4.40 -0.41
C ALA A 762 7.94 3.50 0.83
N TYR A 763 6.77 3.40 1.46
CA TYR A 763 6.54 2.53 2.62
C TYR A 763 6.62 1.05 2.21
N PHE A 764 6.00 0.66 1.09
CA PHE A 764 6.13 -0.70 0.54
C PHE A 764 7.61 -1.09 0.33
N ARG A 765 8.39 -0.26 -0.34
CA ARG A 765 9.84 -0.51 -0.57
C ARG A 765 10.63 -0.59 0.74
N MET A 766 10.26 0.20 1.74
CA MET A 766 10.84 0.09 3.08
C MET A 766 10.54 -1.28 3.68
N CYS A 767 9.28 -1.73 3.63
CA CYS A 767 8.88 -3.06 4.11
C CYS A 767 9.64 -4.17 3.39
N VAL A 768 9.81 -4.09 2.07
CA VAL A 768 10.60 -5.06 1.28
C VAL A 768 12.04 -5.12 1.81
N LYS A 769 12.72 -3.98 1.96
CA LYS A 769 14.10 -3.92 2.46
C LYS A 769 14.27 -4.44 3.89
N GLN A 770 13.21 -4.37 4.70
CA GLN A 770 13.20 -4.83 6.09
C GLN A 770 12.66 -6.26 6.25
N ASN A 771 12.38 -6.97 5.15
CA ASN A 771 11.72 -8.29 5.16
C ASN A 771 10.37 -8.28 5.90
N ARG A 772 9.68 -7.14 5.91
CA ARG A 772 8.34 -6.92 6.49
C ARG A 772 7.23 -7.02 5.44
N VAL A 773 7.41 -7.90 4.46
CA VAL A 773 6.40 -8.20 3.44
C VAL A 773 5.96 -9.64 3.58
N PHE A 774 4.65 -9.86 3.50
CA PHE A 774 4.00 -11.14 3.65
C PHE A 774 3.29 -11.46 2.35
N TYR A 775 3.73 -12.49 1.63
CA TYR A 775 3.10 -12.88 0.37
C TYR A 775 2.07 -13.97 0.59
N VAL A 776 0.89 -13.81 0.01
CA VAL A 776 -0.19 -14.79 0.05
C VAL A 776 -0.54 -15.20 -1.36
N TRP A 777 -0.10 -16.38 -1.77
CA TRP A 777 -0.35 -16.98 -3.06
C TRP A 777 -1.68 -17.74 -3.02
N ASP A 778 -2.74 -17.11 -3.52
CA ASP A 778 -4.06 -17.72 -3.49
C ASP A 778 -4.30 -18.60 -4.72
N ALA A 779 -4.76 -19.83 -4.50
CA ALA A 779 -5.16 -20.80 -5.51
C ALA A 779 -4.09 -21.09 -6.59
N LEU A 780 -2.86 -21.45 -6.18
CA LEU A 780 -1.80 -21.81 -7.14
C LEU A 780 -2.19 -22.95 -8.09
N ASP A 781 -3.20 -23.76 -7.75
CA ASP A 781 -3.75 -24.79 -8.63
C ASP A 781 -4.45 -24.25 -9.88
N GLU A 782 -4.77 -22.96 -9.94
CA GLU A 782 -5.38 -22.31 -11.11
C GLU A 782 -4.33 -21.68 -12.06
N ILE A 783 -3.05 -21.85 -11.77
CA ILE A 783 -1.96 -21.38 -12.64
C ILE A 783 -1.75 -22.34 -13.81
N LEU A 784 -1.37 -21.80 -14.96
CA LEU A 784 -1.02 -22.62 -16.12
C LEU A 784 0.16 -23.55 -15.79
N THR A 785 0.01 -24.85 -16.08
CA THR A 785 0.99 -25.89 -15.74
C THR A 785 2.42 -25.55 -16.17
N LYS A 786 2.58 -24.90 -17.34
CA LYS A 786 3.88 -24.46 -17.87
C LYS A 786 4.63 -23.45 -16.99
N TYR A 787 3.93 -22.75 -16.09
CA TYR A 787 4.52 -21.75 -15.19
C TYR A 787 4.72 -22.27 -13.76
N LEU A 788 4.14 -23.41 -13.38
CA LEU A 788 4.19 -23.93 -12.01
C LEU A 788 5.61 -24.04 -11.46
N ASP A 789 6.57 -24.51 -12.26
CA ASP A 789 7.97 -24.64 -11.82
C ASP A 789 8.67 -23.28 -11.64
N SER A 790 8.40 -22.32 -12.53
CA SER A 790 8.94 -20.96 -12.43
C SER A 790 8.38 -20.21 -11.22
N VAL A 791 7.06 -20.34 -10.97
CA VAL A 791 6.39 -19.77 -9.79
C VAL A 791 6.95 -20.36 -8.51
N SER A 792 7.10 -21.69 -8.47
CA SER A 792 7.68 -22.37 -7.32
C SER A 792 9.13 -21.92 -7.06
N THR A 793 9.89 -21.65 -8.13
CA THR A 793 11.25 -21.12 -8.02
C THR A 793 11.27 -19.71 -7.43
N LEU A 794 10.36 -18.83 -7.87
CA LEU A 794 10.20 -17.49 -7.28
C LEU A 794 9.82 -17.54 -5.79
N ILE A 795 8.88 -18.42 -5.41
CA ILE A 795 8.49 -18.63 -4.01
C ILE A 795 9.69 -19.07 -3.17
N VAL A 796 10.49 -20.02 -3.63
CA VAL A 796 11.71 -20.44 -2.93
C VAL A 796 12.70 -19.28 -2.81
N GLN A 797 12.92 -18.50 -3.88
CA GLN A 797 13.82 -17.35 -3.86
C GLN A 797 13.39 -16.28 -2.85
N LEU A 798 12.08 -15.98 -2.74
CA LEU A 798 11.56 -15.06 -1.73
C LEU A 798 11.73 -15.61 -0.31
N SER A 799 11.55 -16.92 -0.13
CA SER A 799 11.78 -17.58 1.15
C SER A 799 13.25 -17.50 1.56
N ASP A 800 14.16 -17.69 0.62
CA ASP A 800 15.61 -17.59 0.85
C ASP A 800 16.05 -16.16 1.24
N GLN A 801 15.27 -15.13 0.86
CA GLN A 801 15.47 -13.75 1.31
C GLN A 801 14.86 -13.46 2.69
N GLY A 802 14.15 -14.42 3.29
CA GLY A 802 13.52 -14.31 4.60
C GLY A 802 12.07 -13.84 4.58
N PHE A 803 11.42 -13.76 3.40
CA PHE A 803 10.01 -13.40 3.32
C PHE A 803 9.11 -14.56 3.78
N THR A 804 8.10 -14.23 4.59
CA THR A 804 7.06 -15.18 4.98
C THR A 804 5.98 -15.26 3.91
N GLN A 805 5.58 -16.49 3.58
CA GLN A 805 4.69 -16.76 2.47
C GLN A 805 3.63 -17.78 2.86
N TRP A 806 2.42 -17.57 2.36
CA TRP A 806 1.30 -18.50 2.48
C TRP A 806 0.88 -18.93 1.09
N VAL A 807 0.85 -20.23 0.87
CA VAL A 807 0.57 -20.83 -0.42
C VAL A 807 -0.68 -21.68 -0.28
N THR A 808 -1.76 -21.32 -0.96
CA THR A 808 -2.99 -22.11 -0.98
C THR A 808 -3.09 -22.88 -2.29
N CYS A 809 -3.47 -24.17 -2.21
CA CYS A 809 -3.74 -24.98 -3.39
C CYS A 809 -4.71 -26.14 -3.11
N ARG A 810 -5.09 -26.86 -4.17
CA ARG A 810 -5.88 -28.09 -4.08
C ARG A 810 -5.02 -29.32 -3.82
N ARG A 811 -5.68 -30.37 -3.30
CA ARG A 811 -5.06 -31.63 -2.86
C ARG A 811 -4.19 -32.33 -3.90
N HIS A 812 -4.56 -32.26 -5.18
CA HIS A 812 -3.81 -32.93 -6.26
C HIS A 812 -2.40 -32.35 -6.50
N LEU A 813 -2.10 -31.13 -6.03
CA LEU A 813 -0.76 -30.54 -6.10
C LEU A 813 0.01 -30.61 -4.78
N LYS A 814 -0.57 -31.23 -3.75
CA LYS A 814 0.04 -31.34 -2.41
C LYS A 814 1.43 -31.94 -2.48
N SER A 815 1.58 -33.16 -3.01
CA SER A 815 2.86 -33.88 -3.08
C SER A 815 3.92 -33.09 -3.84
N PHE A 816 3.51 -32.45 -4.95
CA PHE A 816 4.38 -31.60 -5.76
C PHE A 816 4.95 -30.44 -4.94
N PHE A 817 4.09 -29.67 -4.27
CA PHE A 817 4.51 -28.50 -3.50
C PHE A 817 5.22 -28.86 -2.19
N GLU A 818 4.78 -29.91 -1.49
CA GLU A 818 5.48 -30.40 -0.28
C GLU A 818 6.93 -30.78 -0.61
N LYS A 819 7.15 -31.50 -1.71
CA LYS A 819 8.49 -31.86 -2.20
C LYS A 819 9.30 -30.65 -2.67
N LYS A 820 8.68 -29.75 -3.42
CA LYS A 820 9.36 -28.58 -4.00
C LYS A 820 9.78 -27.57 -2.93
N PHE A 821 8.93 -27.32 -1.93
CA PHE A 821 9.18 -26.37 -0.85
C PHE A 821 9.81 -27.00 0.39
N ARG A 822 9.84 -28.34 0.49
CA ARG A 822 10.35 -29.09 1.65
C ARG A 822 9.61 -28.77 2.94
N VAL A 823 8.30 -28.55 2.83
CA VAL A 823 7.40 -28.26 3.95
C VAL A 823 6.25 -29.25 3.97
N LEU A 824 5.81 -29.65 5.17
CA LEU A 824 4.56 -30.40 5.31
C LEU A 824 3.37 -29.46 5.19
N SER A 825 2.38 -29.87 4.42
CA SER A 825 1.16 -29.12 4.23
C SER A 825 0.17 -29.28 5.37
N VAL A 826 -0.56 -28.20 5.61
CA VAL A 826 -1.67 -28.09 6.55
C VAL A 826 -2.96 -28.11 5.75
N SER A 827 -3.97 -28.85 6.21
CA SER A 827 -5.27 -28.95 5.52
C SER A 827 -6.33 -28.13 6.24
N ILE A 828 -7.19 -27.44 5.50
CA ILE A 828 -8.39 -26.80 6.05
C ILE A 828 -9.41 -27.90 6.35
N ASN A 829 -9.84 -27.99 7.61
CA ASN A 829 -10.89 -28.92 8.01
C ASN A 829 -12.27 -28.39 7.62
N GLN A 830 -13.20 -29.31 7.45
CA GLN A 830 -14.62 -28.98 7.32
C GLN A 830 -15.14 -28.35 8.61
N PHE A 831 -16.23 -27.59 8.49
CA PHE A 831 -16.94 -27.12 9.68
C PHE A 831 -17.40 -28.32 10.51
N ASN A 832 -17.11 -28.29 11.81
CA ASN A 832 -17.69 -29.25 12.74
C ASN A 832 -19.18 -28.91 13.02
N GLU A 833 -19.91 -29.82 13.66
CA GLU A 833 -21.35 -29.65 13.90
C GLU A 833 -21.72 -28.34 14.62
N ARG A 834 -20.86 -27.89 15.55
CA ARG A 834 -21.05 -26.64 16.29
C ARG A 834 -20.85 -25.44 15.38
N GLU A 835 -19.77 -25.42 14.60
CA GLU A 835 -19.49 -24.35 13.62
C GLU A 835 -20.57 -24.24 12.55
N GLN A 836 -21.12 -25.37 12.09
CA GLN A 836 -22.25 -25.41 11.16
C GLN A 836 -23.49 -24.77 11.77
N GLU A 837 -23.82 -25.12 13.02
CA GLU A 837 -24.95 -24.55 13.73
C GLU A 837 -24.79 -23.05 13.95
N ASP A 838 -23.63 -22.60 14.42
CA ASP A 838 -23.32 -21.18 14.62
C ASP A 838 -23.45 -20.39 13.31
N TYR A 839 -23.00 -20.97 12.18
CA TYR A 839 -23.16 -20.38 10.86
C TYR A 839 -24.64 -20.28 10.43
N LEU A 840 -25.40 -21.38 10.56
CA LEU A 840 -26.83 -21.41 10.20
C LEU A 840 -27.63 -20.42 11.04
N ARG A 841 -27.47 -20.48 12.37
CA ARG A 841 -28.15 -19.61 13.33
C ARG A 841 -27.92 -18.15 12.99
N THR A 842 -26.66 -17.73 12.86
CA THR A 842 -26.33 -16.33 12.56
C THR A 842 -26.86 -15.88 11.21
N ARG A 843 -26.85 -16.74 10.18
CA ARG A 843 -27.28 -16.36 8.83
C ARG A 843 -28.80 -16.38 8.64
N LEU A 844 -29.52 -17.17 9.44
CA LEU A 844 -30.98 -17.33 9.39
C LEU A 844 -31.73 -16.54 10.48
N ASP A 845 -31.03 -15.94 11.44
CA ASP A 845 -31.59 -15.23 12.62
C ASP A 845 -32.69 -14.19 12.27
N ASN A 846 -32.63 -13.61 11.07
CA ASN A 846 -33.57 -12.56 10.63
C ASN A 846 -34.72 -13.07 9.73
N MET A 847 -34.95 -14.39 9.62
CA MET A 847 -35.81 -14.99 8.59
C MET A 847 -37.12 -15.61 9.09
N SER A 848 -37.17 -16.16 10.30
CA SER A 848 -38.37 -16.82 10.82
C SER A 848 -38.47 -16.75 12.34
N ASP A 849 -39.70 -16.82 12.86
CA ASP A 849 -39.95 -16.91 14.31
C ASP A 849 -39.44 -18.24 14.92
N ASP A 850 -39.12 -19.24 14.08
CA ASP A 850 -38.63 -20.56 14.49
C ASP A 850 -37.37 -20.97 13.70
N VAL A 851 -36.24 -20.30 13.98
CA VAL A 851 -34.93 -20.59 13.37
C VAL A 851 -34.46 -22.01 13.71
N GLU A 852 -34.78 -22.50 14.91
CA GLU A 852 -34.41 -23.85 15.37
C GLU A 852 -35.04 -24.94 14.52
N ALA A 853 -36.35 -24.86 14.26
CA ALA A 853 -37.01 -25.85 13.41
C ALA A 853 -36.42 -25.88 11.98
N ALA A 854 -36.01 -24.73 11.44
CA ALA A 854 -35.34 -24.67 10.13
C ALA A 854 -33.94 -25.32 10.17
N ILE A 855 -33.17 -25.10 11.23
CA ILE A 855 -31.86 -25.73 11.44
C ILE A 855 -32.00 -27.24 11.60
N ASP A 856 -32.92 -27.69 12.45
CA ASP A 856 -33.20 -29.11 12.68
C ASP A 856 -33.62 -29.80 11.39
N LYS A 857 -34.47 -29.13 10.59
CA LYS A 857 -34.87 -29.62 9.29
C LYS A 857 -33.67 -29.79 8.36
N VAL A 858 -32.84 -28.75 8.22
CA VAL A 858 -31.61 -28.82 7.43
C VAL A 858 -30.72 -29.98 7.88
N LYS A 859 -30.40 -30.07 9.17
CA LYS A 859 -29.56 -31.16 9.71
C LYS A 859 -30.16 -32.54 9.42
N SER A 860 -31.47 -32.71 9.63
CA SER A 860 -32.16 -33.99 9.39
C SER A 860 -32.12 -34.43 7.92
N SER A 861 -32.24 -33.50 6.97
CA SER A 861 -32.22 -33.80 5.53
C SER A 861 -30.84 -34.24 5.03
N PHE A 862 -29.77 -33.83 5.70
CA PHE A 862 -28.39 -34.21 5.37
C PHE A 862 -27.82 -35.32 6.26
N ALA A 863 -28.52 -35.74 7.33
CA ALA A 863 -28.08 -36.79 8.25
C ALA A 863 -27.79 -38.15 7.56
N PHE A 864 -28.40 -38.39 6.40
CA PHE A 864 -28.16 -39.58 5.56
C PHE A 864 -26.79 -39.56 4.86
N ILE A 865 -26.12 -38.40 4.79
CA ILE A 865 -24.85 -38.18 4.07
C ILE A 865 -23.69 -38.11 5.06
N LYS A 866 -23.57 -39.11 5.95
CA LYS A 866 -22.59 -39.11 7.06
C LYS A 866 -21.12 -38.96 6.65
N HIS A 867 -20.76 -39.36 5.43
CA HIS A 867 -19.36 -39.37 4.98
C HIS A 867 -18.99 -38.24 4.01
N VAL A 868 -19.96 -37.44 3.56
CA VAL A 868 -19.72 -36.25 2.73
C VAL A 868 -20.51 -35.12 3.33
N ASP A 869 -19.90 -34.45 4.30
CA ASP A 869 -20.55 -33.38 5.03
C ASP A 869 -20.70 -32.13 4.14
N ILE A 870 -21.82 -32.08 3.43
CA ILE A 870 -22.20 -30.94 2.58
C ILE A 870 -22.26 -29.66 3.41
N LEU A 871 -22.74 -29.76 4.66
CA LEU A 871 -22.84 -28.63 5.58
C LEU A 871 -21.46 -28.23 6.11
N GLY A 872 -20.53 -29.18 6.20
CA GLY A 872 -19.12 -28.99 6.50
C GLY A 872 -18.37 -28.12 5.49
N ILE A 873 -18.87 -27.97 4.25
CA ILE A 873 -18.25 -27.13 3.22
C ILE A 873 -18.87 -25.72 3.22
N PRO A 874 -18.09 -24.67 3.52
CA PRO A 874 -18.57 -23.28 3.67
C PRO A 874 -19.37 -22.75 2.48
N LEU A 875 -18.91 -23.02 1.25
CA LEU A 875 -19.62 -22.59 0.05
C LEU A 875 -21.00 -23.24 -0.05
N GLN A 876 -21.13 -24.50 0.35
CA GLN A 876 -22.36 -25.27 0.21
C GLN A 876 -23.39 -24.84 1.25
N ILE A 877 -22.99 -24.69 2.52
CA ILE A 877 -23.86 -24.14 3.56
C ILE A 877 -24.26 -22.67 3.25
N PHE A 878 -23.38 -21.89 2.64
CA PHE A 878 -23.72 -20.57 2.10
C PHE A 878 -24.79 -20.65 1.00
N MET A 879 -24.62 -21.51 -0.01
CA MET A 879 -25.61 -21.66 -1.07
C MET A 879 -26.97 -22.11 -0.52
N LEU A 880 -26.96 -23.02 0.44
CA LEU A 880 -28.18 -23.57 1.06
C LEU A 880 -28.92 -22.47 1.84
N THR A 881 -28.21 -21.76 2.70
CA THR A 881 -28.81 -20.63 3.44
C THR A 881 -29.27 -19.54 2.48
N GLU A 882 -28.55 -19.27 1.39
CA GLU A 882 -28.96 -18.28 0.39
C GLU A 882 -30.27 -18.67 -0.31
N ILE A 883 -30.45 -19.93 -0.75
CA ILE A 883 -31.72 -20.35 -1.36
C ILE A 883 -32.87 -20.28 -0.35
N ILE A 884 -32.66 -20.76 0.89
CA ILE A 884 -33.68 -20.69 1.96
C ILE A 884 -34.08 -19.24 2.20
N ARG A 885 -33.12 -18.32 2.28
CA ARG A 885 -33.37 -16.89 2.51
C ARG A 885 -34.22 -16.23 1.43
N GLN A 886 -34.18 -16.73 0.20
CA GLN A 886 -34.99 -16.18 -0.90
C GLN A 886 -36.44 -16.69 -0.87
N ASN A 887 -36.66 -17.94 -0.44
CA ASN A 887 -38.00 -18.50 -0.29
C ASN A 887 -38.01 -19.65 0.74
N THR A 888 -38.14 -19.29 2.01
CA THR A 888 -38.04 -20.22 3.14
C THR A 888 -39.01 -21.39 2.99
N GLU A 889 -40.28 -21.11 2.69
CA GLU A 889 -41.32 -22.14 2.59
C GLU A 889 -41.04 -23.13 1.43
N LYS A 890 -40.69 -22.62 0.24
CA LYS A 890 -40.38 -23.45 -0.94
C LYS A 890 -39.23 -24.41 -0.65
N TYR A 891 -38.11 -23.87 -0.16
CA TYR A 891 -36.89 -24.67 -0.03
C TYR A 891 -36.89 -25.55 1.21
N LEU A 892 -37.51 -25.15 2.32
CA LEU A 892 -37.74 -26.06 3.44
C LEU A 892 -38.66 -27.22 3.04
N LYS A 893 -39.68 -27.03 2.21
CA LYS A 893 -40.48 -28.16 1.68
C LYS A 893 -39.70 -29.09 0.76
N LEU A 894 -38.74 -28.56 0.00
CA LEU A 894 -37.88 -29.39 -0.86
C LEU A 894 -36.94 -30.29 -0.04
N LEU A 895 -36.54 -29.84 1.15
CA LEU A 895 -35.74 -30.62 2.10
C LEU A 895 -36.50 -31.81 2.72
N ASP A 896 -37.83 -31.89 2.58
CA ASP A 896 -38.60 -33.10 2.97
C ASP A 896 -38.28 -34.31 2.08
N ASN A 897 -37.67 -34.09 0.92
CA ASN A 897 -37.22 -35.13 0.00
C ASN A 897 -35.69 -35.28 0.07
N SER A 898 -35.15 -36.35 -0.54
CA SER A 898 -33.70 -36.51 -0.70
C SER A 898 -33.12 -35.32 -1.46
N PHE A 899 -32.28 -34.54 -0.78
CA PHE A 899 -31.68 -33.33 -1.34
C PHE A 899 -30.19 -33.57 -1.65
N LEU A 900 -29.85 -33.63 -2.94
CA LEU A 900 -28.49 -33.94 -3.38
C LEU A 900 -27.65 -32.68 -3.55
N LEU A 901 -26.32 -32.83 -3.59
CA LEU A 901 -25.43 -31.72 -3.89
C LEU A 901 -25.74 -31.08 -5.26
N THR A 902 -26.04 -31.89 -6.28
CA THR A 902 -26.43 -31.38 -7.60
C THR A 902 -27.74 -30.58 -7.56
N ASP A 903 -28.65 -30.89 -6.64
CA ASP A 903 -29.88 -30.13 -6.45
C ASP A 903 -29.58 -28.76 -5.85
N LEU A 904 -28.66 -28.70 -4.88
CA LEU A 904 -28.19 -27.43 -4.32
C LEU A 904 -27.65 -26.50 -5.40
N TYR A 905 -26.74 -26.99 -6.25
CA TYR A 905 -26.18 -26.21 -7.36
C TYR A 905 -27.25 -25.82 -8.39
N HIS A 906 -28.14 -26.74 -8.74
CA HIS A 906 -29.25 -26.47 -9.65
C HIS A 906 -30.14 -25.33 -9.12
N TYR A 907 -30.63 -25.44 -7.88
CA TYR A 907 -31.53 -24.45 -7.29
C TYR A 907 -30.84 -23.12 -7.02
N PHE A 908 -29.56 -23.12 -6.65
CA PHE A 908 -28.81 -21.89 -6.49
C PHE A 908 -28.65 -21.16 -7.83
N ILE A 909 -28.25 -21.85 -8.89
CA ILE A 909 -28.16 -21.30 -10.25
C ILE A 909 -29.53 -20.80 -10.71
N ASP A 910 -30.59 -21.59 -10.49
CA ASP A 910 -31.96 -21.20 -10.82
C ASP A 910 -32.36 -19.89 -10.14
N THR A 911 -32.09 -19.80 -8.83
CA THR A 911 -32.33 -18.59 -8.03
C THR A 911 -31.58 -17.37 -8.59
N LYS A 912 -30.34 -17.54 -9.09
CA LYS A 912 -29.62 -16.45 -9.76
C LYS A 912 -30.32 -15.98 -11.04
N PHE A 913 -30.85 -16.89 -11.84
CA PHE A 913 -31.67 -16.53 -13.00
C PHE A 913 -32.96 -15.83 -12.58
N GLU A 914 -33.69 -16.34 -11.57
CA GLU A 914 -34.91 -15.70 -11.06
C GLU A 914 -34.63 -14.24 -10.63
N LEU A 915 -33.56 -14.02 -9.84
CA LEU A 915 -33.14 -12.69 -9.41
C LEU A 915 -32.71 -11.79 -10.58
N PHE A 916 -32.08 -12.35 -11.62
CA PHE A 916 -31.73 -11.59 -12.83
C PHE A 916 -32.98 -11.04 -13.51
N TYR A 917 -33.97 -11.89 -13.80
CA TYR A 917 -35.19 -11.47 -14.49
C TYR A 917 -36.05 -10.53 -13.62
N GLN A 918 -36.15 -10.80 -12.31
CA GLN A 918 -36.94 -9.99 -11.38
C GLN A 918 -36.27 -8.63 -11.09
N ASN A 919 -35.00 -8.62 -10.69
CA ASN A 919 -34.36 -7.40 -10.17
C ASN A 919 -33.70 -6.56 -11.26
N LYS A 920 -33.04 -7.17 -12.25
CA LYS A 920 -32.31 -6.42 -13.30
C LYS A 920 -33.19 -6.06 -14.48
N LEU A 921 -34.12 -6.94 -14.86
CA LEU A 921 -35.02 -6.70 -16.00
C LEU A 921 -36.43 -6.25 -15.58
N SER A 922 -36.76 -6.29 -14.28
CA SER A 922 -38.09 -5.92 -13.75
C SER A 922 -39.23 -6.69 -14.43
N ILE A 923 -38.98 -7.94 -14.83
CA ILE A 923 -39.96 -8.80 -15.50
C ILE A 923 -40.75 -9.54 -14.42
N ASN A 924 -42.08 -9.38 -14.44
CA ASN A 924 -42.96 -10.19 -13.60
C ASN A 924 -43.13 -11.58 -14.23
N VAL A 925 -42.41 -12.56 -13.69
CA VAL A 925 -42.39 -13.96 -14.18
C VAL A 925 -43.74 -14.67 -13.97
N GLN A 926 -44.69 -14.07 -13.23
CA GLN A 926 -46.01 -14.66 -13.00
C GLN A 926 -46.95 -14.59 -14.22
N GLU A 927 -46.65 -13.76 -15.23
CA GLU A 927 -47.45 -13.74 -16.46
C GLU A 927 -47.12 -14.97 -17.34
N PRO A 928 -48.11 -15.82 -17.72
CA PRO A 928 -47.85 -17.09 -18.41
C PRO A 928 -47.07 -16.97 -19.73
N ASN A 929 -47.29 -15.90 -20.49
CA ASN A 929 -46.61 -15.66 -21.76
C ASN A 929 -45.16 -15.21 -21.55
N LEU A 930 -44.91 -14.33 -20.57
CA LEU A 930 -43.56 -13.92 -20.18
C LEU A 930 -42.79 -15.09 -19.58
N LYS A 931 -43.43 -15.94 -18.78
CA LYS A 931 -42.82 -17.14 -18.20
C LYS A 931 -42.25 -18.07 -19.29
N ARG A 932 -43.02 -18.35 -20.35
CA ARG A 932 -42.54 -19.16 -21.49
C ARG A 932 -41.34 -18.54 -22.21
N LEU A 933 -41.29 -17.21 -22.31
CA LEU A 933 -40.16 -16.50 -22.92
C LEU A 933 -38.92 -16.54 -22.02
N VAL A 934 -39.11 -16.27 -20.73
CA VAL A 934 -38.05 -16.36 -19.70
C VAL A 934 -37.48 -17.77 -19.62
N ASP A 935 -38.31 -18.80 -19.64
CA ASP A 935 -37.86 -20.20 -19.61
C ASP A 935 -37.02 -20.56 -20.86
N ARG A 936 -37.41 -20.05 -22.04
CA ARG A 936 -36.66 -20.26 -23.29
C ARG A 936 -35.32 -19.53 -23.26
N ASP A 937 -35.33 -18.29 -22.84
CA ASP A 937 -34.12 -17.46 -22.72
C ASP A 937 -33.14 -18.05 -21.70
N LYS A 938 -33.63 -18.36 -20.50
CA LYS A 938 -32.87 -19.05 -19.44
C LYS A 938 -32.24 -20.36 -19.94
N LYS A 939 -33.00 -21.20 -20.67
CA LYS A 939 -32.46 -22.44 -21.24
C LYS A 939 -31.31 -22.16 -22.22
N THR A 940 -31.42 -21.08 -22.99
CA THR A 940 -30.42 -20.67 -23.97
C THR A 940 -29.16 -20.15 -23.27
N LEU A 941 -29.32 -19.25 -22.30
CA LEU A 941 -28.21 -18.73 -21.48
C LEU A 941 -27.51 -19.82 -20.66
N LEU A 942 -28.26 -20.78 -20.12
CA LEU A 942 -27.67 -21.90 -19.40
C LEU A 942 -26.83 -22.79 -20.32
N ALA A 943 -27.30 -23.07 -21.54
CA ALA A 943 -26.52 -23.82 -22.52
C ALA A 943 -25.24 -23.09 -22.93
N TYR A 944 -25.26 -21.76 -22.96
CA TYR A 944 -24.06 -20.95 -23.15
C TYR A 944 -23.11 -21.01 -21.96
N CYS A 945 -23.62 -20.89 -20.73
CA CYS A 945 -22.82 -21.07 -19.51
C CYS A 945 -22.13 -22.44 -19.48
N GLU A 946 -22.84 -23.50 -19.89
CA GLU A 946 -22.31 -24.87 -20.01
C GLU A 946 -21.13 -24.97 -21.00
N LYS A 947 -21.25 -24.36 -22.18
CA LYS A 947 -20.16 -24.31 -23.18
C LYS A 947 -18.96 -23.49 -22.71
N LEU A 948 -19.22 -22.33 -22.09
CA LEU A 948 -18.19 -21.48 -21.49
C LEU A 948 -17.43 -22.22 -20.38
N ALA A 949 -18.14 -22.97 -19.54
CA ALA A 949 -17.55 -23.80 -18.50
C ALA A 949 -16.67 -24.92 -19.08
N LEU A 950 -17.13 -25.57 -20.15
CA LEU A 950 -16.37 -26.60 -20.86
C LEU A 950 -15.06 -26.01 -21.39
N GLY A 951 -15.13 -24.81 -21.97
CA GLY A 951 -13.95 -24.11 -22.45
C GLY A 951 -12.95 -23.71 -21.36
N ALA A 952 -13.43 -23.38 -20.17
CA ALA A 952 -12.57 -23.05 -19.04
C ALA A 952 -11.85 -24.27 -18.45
N ILE A 953 -12.51 -25.43 -18.38
CA ILE A 953 -11.94 -26.64 -17.76
C ILE A 953 -11.18 -27.51 -18.77
N PHE A 954 -11.64 -27.56 -20.02
CA PHE A 954 -11.09 -28.38 -21.10
C PHE A 954 -10.68 -27.52 -22.30
N PRO A 955 -9.66 -26.64 -22.16
CA PRO A 955 -9.28 -25.68 -23.19
C PRO A 955 -8.79 -26.33 -24.50
N GLU A 956 -8.23 -27.55 -24.43
CA GLU A 956 -7.74 -28.29 -25.61
C GLU A 956 -8.82 -29.10 -26.33
N GLY A 957 -9.93 -29.42 -25.65
CA GLY A 957 -11.00 -30.28 -26.17
C GLY A 957 -12.27 -29.54 -26.56
N ALA A 958 -12.38 -28.27 -26.22
CA ALA A 958 -13.57 -27.47 -26.49
C ALA A 958 -13.40 -26.69 -27.80
N ASP A 959 -14.34 -26.88 -28.72
CA ASP A 959 -14.46 -26.08 -29.95
C ASP A 959 -15.06 -24.69 -29.62
N ILE A 960 -14.48 -24.00 -28.63
CA ILE A 960 -14.90 -22.66 -28.19
C ILE A 960 -14.73 -21.67 -29.35
N ASN A 961 -13.80 -21.94 -30.26
CA ASN A 961 -13.55 -21.15 -31.46
C ASN A 961 -14.73 -21.15 -32.44
N ASN A 962 -15.69 -22.09 -32.31
CA ASN A 962 -16.94 -22.12 -33.08
C ASN A 962 -18.10 -21.38 -32.40
N LEU A 963 -17.88 -20.74 -31.23
CA LEU A 963 -18.76 -19.67 -30.76
C LEU A 963 -18.33 -18.39 -31.48
N ASP A 964 -18.99 -18.08 -32.60
CA ASP A 964 -18.70 -16.90 -33.45
C ASP A 964 -18.71 -15.55 -32.68
N ASP A 965 -19.11 -15.53 -31.41
CA ASP A 965 -19.13 -14.36 -30.54
C ASP A 965 -19.02 -14.69 -29.03
N VAL A 966 -17.86 -15.20 -28.59
CA VAL A 966 -17.59 -15.50 -27.17
C VAL A 966 -17.84 -14.29 -26.27
N ASP A 967 -17.55 -13.08 -26.74
CA ASP A 967 -17.71 -11.84 -25.98
C ASP A 967 -19.18 -11.49 -25.73
N ASN A 968 -20.05 -11.59 -26.75
CA ASN A 968 -21.49 -11.36 -26.55
C ASN A 968 -22.12 -12.45 -25.69
N VAL A 969 -21.76 -13.71 -25.92
CA VAL A 969 -22.23 -14.84 -25.12
C VAL A 969 -21.80 -14.70 -23.65
N PHE A 970 -20.56 -14.26 -23.43
CA PHE A 970 -20.07 -13.95 -22.10
C PHE A 970 -20.84 -12.80 -21.46
N HIS A 971 -21.06 -11.69 -22.17
CA HIS A 971 -21.76 -10.53 -21.61
C HIS A 971 -23.18 -10.90 -21.14
N ASP A 972 -23.89 -11.73 -21.92
CA ASP A 972 -25.22 -12.21 -21.56
C ASP A 972 -25.18 -13.12 -20.34
N CYS A 973 -24.22 -14.06 -20.26
CA CYS A 973 -24.07 -14.96 -19.11
C CYS A 973 -23.58 -14.24 -17.84
N ALA A 974 -22.67 -13.27 -17.97
CA ALA A 974 -22.12 -12.48 -16.87
C ALA A 974 -23.20 -11.64 -16.19
N SER A 975 -24.22 -11.21 -16.94
CA SER A 975 -25.35 -10.45 -16.41
C SER A 975 -26.16 -11.24 -15.35
N VAL A 976 -26.14 -12.57 -15.40
CA VAL A 976 -26.78 -13.47 -14.42
C VAL A 976 -26.01 -13.52 -13.09
N GLY A 977 -24.70 -13.24 -13.12
CA GLY A 977 -23.84 -13.24 -11.93
C GLY A 977 -23.24 -14.60 -11.54
N ILE A 978 -23.25 -15.57 -12.46
CA ILE A 978 -22.56 -16.87 -12.30
C ILE A 978 -21.12 -16.78 -12.82
N ILE A 979 -20.91 -15.98 -13.87
CA ILE A 979 -19.61 -15.67 -14.46
C ILE A 979 -19.28 -14.22 -14.08
N THR A 980 -18.10 -13.99 -13.52
CA THR A 980 -17.68 -12.69 -12.98
C THR A 980 -16.78 -11.90 -13.91
N GLY A 981 -16.13 -12.55 -14.88
CA GLY A 981 -15.14 -11.90 -15.76
C GLY A 981 -14.66 -12.80 -16.91
N LEU A 982 -13.92 -12.20 -17.85
CA LEU A 982 -13.08 -12.91 -18.82
C LEU A 982 -11.62 -12.61 -18.51
N VAL A 983 -10.78 -13.65 -18.45
CA VAL A 983 -9.33 -13.53 -18.29
C VAL A 983 -8.66 -14.32 -19.41
N ASN A 984 -7.92 -13.64 -20.29
CA ASN A 984 -7.33 -14.26 -21.50
C ASN A 984 -8.36 -15.08 -22.31
N ASN A 985 -9.55 -14.51 -22.55
CA ASN A 985 -10.69 -15.17 -23.23
C ASN A 985 -11.22 -16.43 -22.51
N THR A 986 -10.82 -16.67 -21.27
CA THR A 986 -11.34 -17.76 -20.44
C THR A 986 -12.36 -17.20 -19.44
N PRO A 987 -13.58 -17.75 -19.37
CA PRO A 987 -14.61 -17.27 -18.44
C PRO A 987 -14.23 -17.61 -16.99
N GLN A 988 -14.25 -16.59 -16.14
CA GLN A 988 -14.05 -16.71 -14.70
C GLN A 988 -15.40 -16.88 -14.01
N PHE A 989 -15.59 -18.02 -13.37
CA PHE A 989 -16.81 -18.32 -12.63
C PHE A 989 -16.73 -17.73 -11.21
N LEU A 990 -17.90 -17.44 -10.62
CA LEU A 990 -18.03 -16.99 -9.23
C LEU A 990 -17.26 -17.89 -8.25
N HIS A 991 -17.21 -19.18 -8.57
CA HIS A 991 -16.35 -20.19 -7.95
C HIS A 991 -16.12 -21.32 -8.96
N ALA A 992 -14.94 -21.94 -8.95
CA ALA A 992 -14.58 -22.99 -9.90
C ALA A 992 -15.55 -24.18 -9.92
N SER A 993 -16.16 -24.51 -8.77
CA SER A 993 -17.16 -25.58 -8.69
C SER A 993 -18.41 -25.34 -9.54
N PHE A 994 -18.76 -24.09 -9.84
CA PHE A 994 -19.87 -23.82 -10.77
C PHE A 994 -19.50 -24.21 -12.19
N ALA A 995 -18.27 -23.93 -12.62
CA ALA A 995 -17.76 -24.43 -13.90
C ALA A 995 -17.78 -25.96 -13.90
N GLU A 996 -17.30 -26.59 -12.83
CA GLU A 996 -17.25 -28.06 -12.71
C GLU A 996 -18.64 -28.69 -12.80
N TYR A 997 -19.62 -28.12 -12.09
CA TYR A 997 -21.01 -28.53 -12.16
C TYR A 997 -21.62 -28.30 -13.55
N LEU A 998 -21.40 -27.15 -14.18
CA LEU A 998 -21.95 -26.85 -15.50
C LEU A 998 -21.35 -27.75 -16.60
N VAL A 999 -20.06 -28.09 -16.51
CA VAL A 999 -19.45 -29.08 -17.39
C VAL A 999 -20.05 -30.46 -17.17
N ALA A 1000 -20.27 -30.86 -15.92
CA ALA A 1000 -20.95 -32.10 -15.61
C ALA A 1000 -22.38 -32.15 -16.18
N VAL A 1001 -23.13 -31.05 -16.08
CA VAL A 1001 -24.46 -30.91 -16.70
C VAL A 1001 -24.36 -31.06 -18.21
N TYR A 1002 -23.38 -30.41 -18.84
CA TYR A 1002 -23.14 -30.51 -20.28
C TYR A 1002 -22.85 -31.96 -20.70
N PHE A 1003 -21.89 -32.62 -20.05
CA PHE A 1003 -21.56 -34.02 -20.33
C PHE A 1003 -22.74 -34.95 -20.09
N SER A 1004 -23.58 -34.67 -19.08
CA SER A 1004 -24.77 -35.48 -18.81
C SER A 1004 -25.81 -35.46 -19.94
N LYS A 1005 -25.69 -34.51 -20.87
CA LYS A 1005 -26.54 -34.36 -22.06
C LYS A 1005 -25.83 -34.78 -23.36
N ASN A 1006 -24.49 -34.83 -23.36
CA ASN A 1006 -23.64 -35.04 -24.54
C ASN A 1006 -22.49 -36.00 -24.20
N PHE A 1007 -22.84 -37.26 -23.93
CA PHE A 1007 -21.90 -38.27 -23.41
C PHE A 1007 -20.75 -38.59 -24.38
N GLU A 1008 -21.01 -38.46 -25.68
CA GLU A 1008 -20.07 -38.73 -26.76
C GLU A 1008 -18.87 -37.78 -26.79
N ILE A 1009 -18.98 -36.62 -26.14
CA ILE A 1009 -17.93 -35.58 -26.10
C ILE A 1009 -16.95 -35.82 -24.94
N ILE A 1010 -17.26 -36.72 -24.00
CA ILE A 1010 -16.43 -36.96 -22.81
C ILE A 1010 -15.03 -37.47 -23.24
N PRO A 1011 -13.94 -36.77 -22.86
CA PRO A 1011 -12.59 -37.21 -23.20
C PRO A 1011 -12.20 -38.41 -22.34
N ARG A 1012 -12.42 -39.63 -22.85
CA ARG A 1012 -12.30 -40.89 -22.10
C ARG A 1012 -10.98 -41.04 -21.34
N ASP A 1013 -9.87 -40.64 -21.95
CA ASP A 1013 -8.53 -40.83 -21.39
C ASP A 1013 -8.21 -39.87 -20.25
N THR A 1014 -8.75 -38.64 -20.28
CA THR A 1014 -8.42 -37.59 -19.29
C THR A 1014 -9.53 -37.38 -18.27
N PHE A 1015 -10.77 -37.77 -18.55
CA PHE A 1015 -11.92 -37.55 -17.65
C PHE A 1015 -11.74 -38.17 -16.26
N PHE A 1016 -10.93 -39.22 -16.17
CA PHE A 1016 -10.61 -39.92 -14.93
C PHE A 1016 -9.41 -39.30 -14.19
N ASP A 1017 -8.72 -38.31 -14.76
CA ASP A 1017 -7.61 -37.60 -14.10
C ASP A 1017 -8.07 -36.95 -12.78
N GLN A 1018 -7.18 -36.93 -11.77
CA GLN A 1018 -7.50 -36.36 -10.47
C GLN A 1018 -7.95 -34.89 -10.53
N LYS A 1019 -7.42 -34.12 -11.48
CA LYS A 1019 -7.80 -32.70 -11.70
C LYS A 1019 -9.29 -32.52 -12.02
N PHE A 1020 -9.96 -33.54 -12.56
CA PHE A 1020 -11.38 -33.47 -12.95
C PHE A 1020 -12.31 -34.26 -12.03
N ASN A 1021 -11.82 -34.72 -10.87
CA ASN A 1021 -12.62 -35.49 -9.92
C ASN A 1021 -13.95 -34.82 -9.54
N ASN A 1022 -13.99 -33.50 -9.38
CA ASN A 1022 -15.23 -32.79 -9.07
C ASN A 1022 -16.22 -32.80 -10.24
N VAL A 1023 -15.75 -32.57 -11.48
CA VAL A 1023 -16.58 -32.66 -12.68
C VAL A 1023 -17.19 -34.06 -12.75
N ARG A 1024 -16.35 -35.08 -12.56
CA ARG A 1024 -16.79 -36.47 -12.54
C ARG A 1024 -17.79 -36.75 -11.41
N PHE A 1025 -17.55 -36.26 -10.21
CA PHE A 1025 -18.47 -36.41 -9.08
C PHE A 1025 -19.85 -35.85 -9.40
N PHE A 1026 -19.92 -34.60 -9.88
CA PHE A 1026 -21.19 -33.99 -10.30
C PHE A 1026 -21.84 -34.76 -11.43
N PHE A 1027 -21.06 -35.20 -12.42
CA PHE A 1027 -21.57 -35.96 -13.56
C PHE A 1027 -22.17 -37.29 -13.11
N ASP A 1028 -21.47 -38.03 -12.26
CA ASP A 1028 -21.93 -39.29 -11.69
C ASP A 1028 -23.20 -39.09 -10.87
N MET A 1029 -23.25 -38.04 -10.04
CA MET A 1029 -24.43 -37.67 -9.27
C MET A 1029 -25.64 -37.34 -10.14
N LEU A 1030 -25.45 -36.59 -11.24
CA LEU A 1030 -26.53 -36.22 -12.16
C LEU A 1030 -27.16 -37.45 -12.85
N LEU A 1031 -26.36 -38.47 -13.16
CA LEU A 1031 -26.85 -39.72 -13.74
C LEU A 1031 -27.47 -40.66 -12.71
N ALA A 1032 -26.92 -40.66 -11.49
CA ALA A 1032 -27.35 -41.45 -10.35
C ALA A 1032 -28.61 -40.90 -9.66
N ARG A 1033 -29.08 -39.68 -9.99
CA ARG A 1033 -30.13 -38.95 -9.27
C ARG A 1033 -31.37 -39.77 -8.87
N ASN A 1034 -31.80 -40.70 -9.73
CA ASN A 1034 -32.98 -41.54 -9.51
C ASN A 1034 -32.65 -42.97 -9.03
N SER A 1035 -31.42 -43.21 -8.56
CA SER A 1035 -30.96 -44.51 -8.07
C SER A 1035 -30.31 -44.37 -6.69
N PRO A 1036 -31.06 -44.65 -5.61
CA PRO A 1036 -30.57 -44.52 -4.23
C PRO A 1036 -29.30 -45.33 -3.96
N ALA A 1037 -29.15 -46.52 -4.55
CA ALA A 1037 -27.95 -47.34 -4.43
C ALA A 1037 -26.70 -46.64 -5.00
N HIS A 1038 -26.83 -45.97 -6.15
CA HIS A 1038 -25.71 -45.23 -6.77
C HIS A 1038 -25.35 -43.99 -5.95
N VAL A 1039 -26.36 -43.28 -5.46
CA VAL A 1039 -26.16 -42.12 -4.58
C VAL A 1039 -25.46 -42.53 -3.28
N ALA A 1040 -25.86 -43.64 -2.67
CA ALA A 1040 -25.20 -44.19 -1.48
C ALA A 1040 -23.72 -44.54 -1.75
N VAL A 1041 -23.41 -45.10 -2.92
CA VAL A 1041 -22.02 -45.36 -3.35
C VAL A 1041 -21.22 -44.06 -3.48
N LEU A 1042 -21.76 -43.04 -4.16
CA LEU A 1042 -21.07 -41.77 -4.38
C LEU A 1042 -20.81 -41.02 -3.07
N TYR A 1043 -21.73 -41.12 -2.11
CA TYR A 1043 -21.54 -40.61 -0.76
C TYR A 1043 -20.82 -41.57 0.19
N ARG A 1044 -20.30 -42.70 -0.32
CA ARG A 1044 -19.55 -43.71 0.45
C ARG A 1044 -20.30 -44.23 1.68
N ASN A 1045 -21.63 -44.26 1.64
CA ASN A 1045 -22.48 -44.75 2.73
C ASN A 1045 -22.80 -46.24 2.55
N CYS A 1046 -21.84 -47.09 2.91
CA CYS A 1046 -21.95 -48.53 2.74
C CYS A 1046 -22.99 -49.18 3.67
N ASP A 1047 -23.29 -48.56 4.81
CA ASP A 1047 -24.32 -49.05 5.75
C ASP A 1047 -25.71 -48.96 5.12
N VAL A 1048 -26.03 -47.80 4.53
CA VAL A 1048 -27.24 -47.61 3.74
C VAL A 1048 -27.31 -48.59 2.58
N LEU A 1049 -26.19 -48.76 1.87
CA LEU A 1049 -26.13 -49.62 0.69
C LEU A 1049 -26.54 -51.06 1.00
N LYS A 1050 -26.14 -51.58 2.17
CA LYS A 1050 -26.46 -52.94 2.65
C LYS A 1050 -27.95 -53.14 2.99
N HIS A 1051 -28.72 -52.05 3.15
CA HIS A 1051 -30.15 -52.10 3.45
C HIS A 1051 -31.04 -52.11 2.20
N TYR A 1052 -30.47 -51.88 1.01
CA TYR A 1052 -31.23 -51.98 -0.24
C TYR A 1052 -31.38 -53.43 -0.70
N ASP A 1053 -32.52 -53.72 -1.32
CA ASP A 1053 -32.78 -55.03 -1.92
C ASP A 1053 -31.98 -55.25 -3.22
N ASP A 1054 -31.91 -56.52 -3.64
CA ASP A 1054 -31.16 -56.94 -4.83
C ASP A 1054 -31.66 -56.25 -6.11
N GLU A 1055 -32.94 -55.88 -6.18
CA GLU A 1055 -33.52 -55.19 -7.35
C GLU A 1055 -32.97 -53.76 -7.44
N MET A 1056 -32.96 -53.02 -6.34
CA MET A 1056 -32.41 -51.67 -6.28
C MET A 1056 -30.90 -51.64 -6.53
N LEU A 1057 -30.16 -52.64 -6.04
CA LEU A 1057 -28.71 -52.76 -6.27
C LEU A 1057 -28.37 -53.08 -7.73
N ARG A 1058 -29.20 -53.87 -8.42
CA ARG A 1058 -29.03 -54.23 -9.85
C ARG A 1058 -29.56 -53.18 -10.82
N ARG A 1059 -30.43 -52.27 -10.35
CA ARG A 1059 -30.97 -51.19 -11.17
C ARG A 1059 -29.85 -50.36 -11.77
N LYS A 1060 -29.94 -50.02 -13.05
CA LYS A 1060 -28.96 -49.16 -13.72
C LYS A 1060 -29.30 -47.69 -13.57
N ASP A 1061 -28.28 -46.83 -13.57
CA ASP A 1061 -28.45 -45.38 -13.65
C ASP A 1061 -28.77 -44.92 -15.09
N ARG A 1062 -28.88 -43.59 -15.31
CA ARG A 1062 -29.20 -43.04 -16.64
C ARG A 1062 -28.10 -43.30 -17.67
N GLY A 1063 -26.86 -43.57 -17.24
CA GLY A 1063 -25.76 -43.97 -18.12
C GLY A 1063 -25.70 -45.47 -18.37
N GLY A 1064 -26.65 -46.26 -17.86
CA GLY A 1064 -26.60 -47.71 -17.97
C GLY A 1064 -25.52 -48.36 -17.09
N ARG A 1065 -25.02 -47.65 -16.08
CA ARG A 1065 -24.04 -48.16 -15.11
C ARG A 1065 -24.77 -48.82 -13.94
N SER A 1066 -24.14 -49.81 -13.32
CA SER A 1066 -24.58 -50.36 -12.04
C SER A 1066 -23.84 -49.69 -10.87
N ALA A 1067 -24.35 -49.84 -9.64
CA ALA A 1067 -23.70 -49.29 -8.45
C ALA A 1067 -22.26 -49.81 -8.30
N LEU A 1068 -22.00 -51.03 -8.80
CA LEU A 1068 -20.66 -51.61 -8.86
C LEU A 1068 -19.70 -50.83 -9.76
N HIS A 1069 -20.15 -50.35 -10.94
CA HIS A 1069 -19.30 -49.54 -11.82
C HIS A 1069 -18.84 -48.25 -11.13
N LEU A 1070 -19.77 -47.58 -10.43
CA LEU A 1070 -19.44 -46.39 -9.67
C LEU A 1070 -18.54 -46.72 -8.50
N VAL A 1071 -18.79 -47.75 -7.69
CA VAL A 1071 -17.93 -47.98 -6.52
C VAL A 1071 -16.50 -48.24 -6.97
N CYS A 1072 -16.28 -48.97 -8.07
CA CYS A 1072 -14.96 -49.26 -8.63
C CYS A 1072 -14.17 -48.02 -9.07
N SER A 1073 -14.83 -46.88 -9.20
CA SER A 1073 -14.26 -45.62 -9.64
C SER A 1073 -13.63 -44.77 -8.55
N TRP A 1074 -14.01 -45.03 -7.30
CA TRP A 1074 -13.82 -44.12 -6.17
C TRP A 1074 -12.89 -44.69 -5.09
N GLY A 1075 -12.16 -45.76 -5.42
CA GLY A 1075 -11.22 -46.41 -4.52
C GLY A 1075 -9.93 -45.64 -4.36
N GLN A 1076 -9.04 -46.15 -3.52
CA GLN A 1076 -7.74 -45.53 -3.29
C GLN A 1076 -6.90 -45.63 -4.55
N ARG A 1077 -6.47 -44.48 -5.07
CA ARG A 1077 -5.66 -44.41 -6.29
C ARG A 1077 -4.21 -44.82 -6.01
N ARG A 1078 -3.64 -45.64 -6.89
CA ARG A 1078 -2.19 -45.90 -6.97
C ARG A 1078 -1.54 -45.01 -8.02
N SER A 1079 -0.33 -44.54 -7.78
CA SER A 1079 0.43 -43.83 -8.81
C SER A 1079 0.82 -44.81 -9.93
N ARG A 1080 0.69 -44.42 -11.21
CA ARG A 1080 1.28 -45.24 -12.28
C ARG A 1080 2.79 -45.20 -12.17
N LEU A 1081 3.45 -46.37 -12.21
CA LEU A 1081 4.90 -46.38 -12.41
C LEU A 1081 5.17 -45.70 -13.76
N ALA A 1082 6.04 -44.69 -13.78
CA ALA A 1082 6.45 -44.03 -15.01
C ALA A 1082 7.93 -44.37 -15.28
N VAL A 1083 8.21 -44.93 -16.46
CA VAL A 1083 9.58 -45.10 -16.93
C VAL A 1083 9.96 -43.85 -17.72
N THR A 1084 10.78 -42.99 -17.13
CA THR A 1084 11.30 -41.81 -17.85
C THR A 1084 12.22 -42.28 -18.98
N LYS A 1085 12.01 -41.72 -20.19
CA LYS A 1085 12.73 -42.06 -21.43
C LYS A 1085 14.20 -41.60 -21.41
N SER A 1086 15.02 -41.99 -20.43
CA SER A 1086 16.47 -41.92 -20.58
C SER A 1086 16.96 -43.23 -21.19
N LYS A 1087 17.11 -43.26 -22.53
CA LYS A 1087 17.70 -44.36 -23.33
C LYS A 1087 17.50 -45.76 -22.71
N VAL A 1088 16.26 -46.24 -22.71
CA VAL A 1088 15.91 -47.59 -22.25
C VAL A 1088 16.62 -48.62 -23.16
N PRO A 1089 17.51 -49.50 -22.66
CA PRO A 1089 17.88 -50.70 -23.40
C PRO A 1089 16.62 -51.53 -23.62
N ARG A 1090 16.44 -52.10 -24.82
CA ARG A 1090 15.24 -52.87 -25.24
C ARG A 1090 14.87 -54.09 -24.36
N ASN A 1091 15.53 -54.32 -23.22
CA ASN A 1091 15.30 -55.48 -22.34
C ASN A 1091 14.51 -55.10 -21.07
N CYS A 1092 13.22 -55.45 -21.04
CA CYS A 1092 12.36 -55.44 -19.85
C CYS A 1092 12.96 -56.21 -18.65
N SER A 1093 13.84 -57.17 -18.91
CA SER A 1093 14.56 -57.98 -17.92
C SER A 1093 15.31 -57.15 -16.87
N TYR A 1094 15.92 -56.03 -17.29
CA TYR A 1094 16.71 -55.18 -16.40
C TYR A 1094 15.83 -54.32 -15.49
N PHE A 1095 14.65 -53.89 -15.98
CA PHE A 1095 13.65 -53.20 -15.15
C PHE A 1095 13.10 -54.13 -14.06
N ILE A 1096 12.77 -55.37 -14.42
CA ILE A 1096 12.33 -56.39 -13.46
C ILE A 1096 13.45 -56.66 -12.44
N PHE A 1097 14.72 -56.78 -12.87
CA PHE A 1097 15.85 -56.94 -11.95
C PHE A 1097 15.97 -55.78 -10.94
N LEU A 1098 15.83 -54.52 -11.37
CA LEU A 1098 15.86 -53.36 -10.47
C LEU A 1098 14.66 -53.33 -9.52
N LEU A 1099 13.49 -53.78 -9.98
CA LEU A 1099 12.27 -53.89 -9.18
C LEU A 1099 12.40 -54.98 -8.11
N VAL A 1100 12.87 -56.18 -8.49
CA VAL A 1100 13.26 -57.26 -7.56
C VAL A 1100 14.28 -56.72 -6.57
N LYS A 1101 15.28 -55.98 -7.04
CA LYS A 1101 16.35 -55.49 -6.15
C LYS A 1101 15.83 -54.52 -5.09
N LYS A 1102 14.92 -53.62 -5.48
CA LYS A 1102 14.26 -52.67 -4.59
C LYS A 1102 13.29 -53.37 -3.61
N ILE A 1103 12.50 -54.34 -4.07
CA ILE A 1103 11.52 -55.04 -3.24
C ILE A 1103 12.19 -56.05 -2.29
N VAL A 1104 13.14 -56.86 -2.78
CA VAL A 1104 13.72 -58.00 -2.04
C VAL A 1104 14.85 -57.57 -1.11
N PHE A 1105 15.70 -56.62 -1.51
CA PHE A 1105 16.90 -56.28 -0.73
C PHE A 1105 16.76 -54.97 0.06
N SER A 1106 15.68 -54.22 -0.10
CA SER A 1106 15.49 -52.88 0.54
C SER A 1106 16.68 -51.92 0.33
N GLU A 1107 17.53 -52.17 -0.66
CA GLU A 1107 18.68 -51.34 -0.99
C GLU A 1107 18.24 -50.14 -1.84
N SER A 1108 18.72 -48.94 -1.49
CA SER A 1108 18.60 -47.76 -2.36
C SER A 1108 19.39 -48.01 -3.65
N VAL A 1109 18.70 -48.29 -4.76
CA VAL A 1109 19.34 -48.42 -6.08
C VAL A 1109 19.69 -47.02 -6.59
N THR A 1110 20.93 -46.59 -6.39
CA THR A 1110 21.45 -45.27 -6.81
C THR A 1110 22.13 -45.28 -8.19
N SER A 1111 21.93 -46.31 -9.03
CA SER A 1111 22.53 -46.31 -10.36
C SER A 1111 21.94 -45.18 -11.21
N GLU A 1112 22.77 -44.21 -11.61
CA GLU A 1112 22.46 -42.94 -12.29
C GLU A 1112 21.62 -43.02 -13.58
N LYS A 1113 21.15 -44.19 -14.01
CA LYS A 1113 20.47 -44.40 -15.30
C LYS A 1113 18.98 -44.74 -15.23
N PHE A 1114 18.43 -45.08 -14.07
CA PHE A 1114 16.99 -45.40 -13.93
C PHE A 1114 16.45 -44.96 -12.58
N VAL A 1115 15.58 -43.94 -12.58
CA VAL A 1115 14.84 -43.53 -11.38
C VAL A 1115 13.39 -44.00 -11.57
N ILE A 1116 12.97 -44.99 -10.78
CA ILE A 1116 11.55 -45.28 -10.58
C ILE A 1116 11.00 -44.10 -9.78
N GLN A 1117 10.43 -43.12 -10.47
CA GLN A 1117 9.73 -42.03 -9.82
C GLN A 1117 8.35 -42.54 -9.41
N ASP A 1118 8.22 -42.88 -8.14
CA ASP A 1118 6.91 -42.96 -7.49
C ASP A 1118 6.42 -41.51 -7.37
N TYR A 1119 5.36 -41.17 -8.09
CA TYR A 1119 4.90 -39.79 -8.17
C TYR A 1119 4.16 -39.33 -6.91
N ASP A 1120 3.82 -40.23 -5.99
CA ASP A 1120 3.28 -39.89 -4.68
C ASP A 1120 3.83 -40.86 -3.62
N THR A 1121 4.43 -40.33 -2.54
CA THR A 1121 4.50 -41.09 -1.29
C THR A 1121 3.07 -41.27 -0.82
N LEU A 1122 2.56 -42.49 -0.97
CA LEU A 1122 1.27 -42.94 -0.49
C LEU A 1122 1.14 -42.68 1.02
N SER A 1123 0.68 -41.49 1.41
CA SER A 1123 0.17 -41.24 2.75
C SER A 1123 -1.14 -42.02 2.87
N GLY A 1124 -1.02 -43.27 3.30
CA GLY A 1124 -2.10 -44.24 3.37
C GLY A 1124 -3.21 -43.79 4.31
N GLU A 1125 -4.29 -43.25 3.74
CA GLU A 1125 -5.60 -43.70 4.18
C GLU A 1125 -5.78 -45.07 3.56
N ILE A 1126 -5.43 -46.13 4.31
CA ILE A 1126 -5.80 -47.50 3.97
C ILE A 1126 -7.29 -47.48 3.61
N GLU A 1127 -7.67 -48.03 2.45
CA GLU A 1127 -9.08 -48.17 2.10
C GLU A 1127 -9.86 -48.63 3.32
N THR A 1128 -10.77 -47.78 3.81
CA THR A 1128 -11.49 -48.10 5.04
C THR A 1128 -12.19 -49.43 4.82
N ARG A 1129 -12.02 -50.37 5.74
CA ARG A 1129 -12.61 -51.71 5.64
C ARG A 1129 -14.09 -51.70 5.20
N GLY A 1130 -14.85 -50.71 5.67
CA GLY A 1130 -16.25 -50.51 5.28
C GLY A 1130 -16.47 -50.24 3.78
N TYR A 1131 -15.56 -49.55 3.11
CA TYR A 1131 -15.62 -49.29 1.67
C TYR A 1131 -15.41 -50.57 0.84
N LEU A 1132 -14.38 -51.36 1.17
CA LEU A 1132 -14.14 -52.67 0.55
C LEU A 1132 -15.29 -53.65 0.83
N ASP A 1133 -15.86 -53.63 2.04
CA ASP A 1133 -17.06 -54.41 2.35
C ASP A 1133 -18.24 -54.03 1.45
N GLY A 1134 -18.39 -52.74 1.12
CA GLY A 1134 -19.39 -52.25 0.17
C GLY A 1134 -19.14 -52.74 -1.27
N VAL A 1135 -17.88 -52.74 -1.70
CA VAL A 1135 -17.46 -53.28 -3.00
C VAL A 1135 -17.80 -54.77 -3.11
N LEU A 1136 -17.39 -55.57 -2.12
CA LEU A 1136 -17.69 -57.01 -2.07
C LEU A 1136 -19.19 -57.30 -2.01
N HIS A 1137 -19.94 -56.50 -1.26
CA HIS A 1137 -21.40 -56.61 -1.22
C HIS A 1137 -22.00 -56.41 -2.62
N LEU A 1138 -21.57 -55.39 -3.36
CA LEU A 1138 -22.02 -55.14 -4.73
C LEU A 1138 -21.58 -56.21 -5.73
N MET A 1139 -20.36 -56.74 -5.61
CA MET A 1139 -19.86 -57.80 -6.50
C MET A 1139 -20.69 -59.08 -6.42
N ASN A 1140 -21.25 -59.40 -5.25
CA ASN A 1140 -22.14 -60.53 -5.09
C ASN A 1140 -23.55 -60.31 -5.70
N LYS A 1141 -23.89 -59.06 -6.01
CA LYS A 1141 -25.25 -58.66 -6.40
C LYS A 1141 -25.34 -58.15 -7.83
N CYS A 1142 -24.27 -57.56 -8.36
CA CYS A 1142 -24.16 -57.03 -9.72
C CYS A 1142 -23.31 -57.94 -10.61
N ASP A 1143 -23.51 -57.85 -11.93
CA ASP A 1143 -22.64 -58.53 -12.88
C ASP A 1143 -21.29 -57.77 -13.02
N VAL A 1144 -20.19 -58.46 -12.73
CA VAL A 1144 -18.83 -57.93 -12.79
C VAL A 1144 -18.26 -57.85 -14.21
N PHE A 1145 -18.92 -58.48 -15.19
CA PHE A 1145 -18.51 -58.52 -16.60
C PHE A 1145 -19.37 -57.63 -17.50
N GLU A 1146 -20.51 -57.17 -17.00
CA GLU A 1146 -21.42 -56.34 -17.77
C GLU A 1146 -20.76 -54.99 -18.12
N PRO A 1147 -20.64 -54.63 -19.41
CA PRO A 1147 -20.21 -53.29 -19.79
C PRO A 1147 -21.36 -52.28 -19.56
N ASP A 1148 -21.01 -51.08 -19.14
CA ASP A 1148 -21.98 -50.00 -19.02
C ASP A 1148 -22.48 -49.48 -20.39
N GLY A 1149 -23.59 -48.74 -20.40
CA GLY A 1149 -24.17 -48.14 -21.61
C GLY A 1149 -23.58 -46.78 -22.04
N LEU A 1150 -22.74 -46.17 -21.22
CA LEU A 1150 -22.17 -44.83 -21.36
C LEU A 1150 -20.81 -44.85 -22.09
N LEU A 1151 -19.86 -45.59 -21.54
CA LEU A 1151 -18.47 -45.70 -21.98
C LEU A 1151 -18.16 -47.10 -22.55
N GLY A 1152 -19.05 -48.08 -22.33
CA GLY A 1152 -18.82 -49.47 -22.73
C GLY A 1152 -17.77 -50.17 -21.88
N MET A 1153 -17.61 -49.73 -20.62
CA MET A 1153 -16.56 -50.17 -19.71
C MET A 1153 -17.13 -51.10 -18.66
N THR A 1154 -16.40 -52.16 -18.31
CA THR A 1154 -16.76 -53.06 -17.20
C THR A 1154 -16.29 -52.47 -15.87
N PRO A 1155 -16.80 -52.95 -14.71
CA PRO A 1155 -16.32 -52.50 -13.40
C PRO A 1155 -14.81 -52.62 -13.21
N LEU A 1156 -14.21 -53.70 -13.76
CA LEU A 1156 -12.75 -53.88 -13.76
C LEU A 1156 -12.05 -52.74 -14.49
N TRP A 1157 -12.58 -52.34 -15.65
CA TRP A 1157 -12.01 -51.24 -16.41
C TRP A 1157 -12.13 -49.90 -15.67
N TYR A 1158 -13.25 -49.64 -14.98
CA TYR A 1158 -13.39 -48.46 -14.10
C TYR A 1158 -12.35 -48.42 -13.00
N SER A 1159 -12.10 -49.55 -12.32
CA SER A 1159 -11.07 -49.64 -11.28
C SER A 1159 -9.68 -49.36 -11.85
N ARG A 1160 -9.40 -49.88 -13.04
CA ARG A 1160 -8.11 -49.70 -13.70
C ARG A 1160 -7.86 -48.26 -14.14
N ILE A 1161 -8.80 -47.62 -14.84
CA ILE A 1161 -8.62 -46.24 -15.31
C ILE A 1161 -8.67 -45.22 -14.15
N SER A 1162 -9.42 -45.53 -13.09
CA SER A 1162 -9.44 -44.74 -11.86
C SER A 1162 -8.27 -45.07 -10.93
N GLU A 1163 -7.42 -46.02 -11.31
CA GLU A 1163 -6.25 -46.50 -10.56
C GLU A 1163 -6.59 -47.03 -9.16
N SER A 1164 -7.81 -47.53 -8.95
CA SER A 1164 -8.30 -48.07 -7.68
C SER A 1164 -7.79 -49.49 -7.45
N LEU A 1165 -6.57 -49.64 -6.96
CA LEU A 1165 -5.89 -50.93 -6.87
C LEU A 1165 -6.64 -51.95 -6.00
N GLY A 1166 -7.03 -51.59 -4.78
CA GLY A 1166 -7.69 -52.54 -3.87
C GLY A 1166 -8.94 -53.14 -4.50
N VAL A 1167 -9.76 -52.29 -5.12
CA VAL A 1167 -10.95 -52.70 -5.86
C VAL A 1167 -10.61 -53.53 -7.11
N GLU A 1168 -9.60 -53.14 -7.89
CA GLU A 1168 -9.14 -53.89 -9.06
C GLU A 1168 -8.72 -55.31 -8.67
N LEU A 1169 -8.00 -55.45 -7.56
CA LEU A 1169 -7.55 -56.73 -7.02
C LEU A 1169 -8.71 -57.61 -6.56
N GLU A 1170 -9.68 -57.05 -5.83
CA GLU A 1170 -10.86 -57.80 -5.38
C GLU A 1170 -11.71 -58.28 -6.57
N LEU A 1171 -11.90 -57.44 -7.60
CA LEU A 1171 -12.59 -57.84 -8.83
C LEU A 1171 -11.87 -58.99 -9.54
N LEU A 1172 -10.54 -58.93 -9.64
CA LEU A 1172 -9.73 -59.99 -10.25
C LEU A 1172 -9.87 -61.32 -9.48
N LYS A 1173 -9.84 -61.28 -8.15
CA LYS A 1173 -10.07 -62.46 -7.29
C LYS A 1173 -11.45 -63.06 -7.52
N PHE A 1174 -12.49 -62.23 -7.53
CA PHE A 1174 -13.88 -62.67 -7.67
C PHE A 1174 -14.17 -63.30 -9.04
N GLN A 1175 -13.57 -62.76 -10.10
CA GLN A 1175 -13.69 -63.32 -11.46
C GLN A 1175 -12.96 -64.67 -11.65
N LYS A 1176 -12.37 -65.24 -10.58
CA LYS A 1176 -11.58 -66.48 -10.61
C LYS A 1176 -10.51 -66.47 -11.72
N LEU A 1177 -9.96 -65.29 -12.00
CA LEU A 1177 -8.83 -65.08 -12.92
C LEU A 1177 -9.01 -65.73 -14.29
N ARG A 1178 -10.18 -65.55 -14.88
CA ARG A 1178 -10.27 -65.64 -16.35
C ARG A 1178 -9.58 -64.41 -16.95
N LEU A 1179 -8.25 -64.40 -17.00
CA LEU A 1179 -7.42 -63.38 -17.68
C LEU A 1179 -7.51 -63.52 -19.21
N ASP A 1180 -8.73 -63.68 -19.72
CA ASP A 1180 -9.03 -63.81 -21.15
C ASP A 1180 -8.75 -62.47 -21.88
N GLN A 1181 -8.56 -61.38 -21.12
CA GLN A 1181 -8.15 -60.07 -21.61
C GLN A 1181 -6.63 -59.85 -21.45
N PRO A 1182 -5.92 -59.41 -22.50
CA PRO A 1182 -4.48 -59.22 -22.44
C PRO A 1182 -4.14 -57.97 -21.62
N TYR A 1183 -3.87 -58.15 -20.32
CA TYR A 1183 -3.07 -57.18 -19.58
C TYR A 1183 -1.74 -57.01 -20.29
N SER A 1184 -1.31 -55.77 -20.51
CA SER A 1184 0.07 -55.55 -20.96
C SER A 1184 1.02 -56.05 -19.87
N GLU A 1185 2.20 -56.52 -20.26
CA GLU A 1185 3.24 -56.91 -19.29
C GLU A 1185 3.49 -55.81 -18.25
N PHE A 1186 3.40 -54.55 -18.67
CA PHE A 1186 3.59 -53.40 -17.79
C PHE A 1186 2.48 -53.27 -16.73
N ASP A 1187 1.23 -53.52 -17.09
CA ASP A 1187 0.12 -53.50 -16.13
C ASP A 1187 0.25 -54.62 -15.11
N ARG A 1188 0.64 -55.82 -15.56
CA ARG A 1188 0.90 -56.97 -14.66
C ARG A 1188 2.00 -56.64 -13.65
N ILE A 1189 3.10 -56.03 -14.12
CA ILE A 1189 4.20 -55.59 -13.25
C ILE A 1189 3.73 -54.51 -12.26
N ASN A 1190 2.94 -53.53 -12.71
CA ASN A 1190 2.37 -52.51 -11.81
C ASN A 1190 1.47 -53.14 -10.74
N ILE A 1191 0.59 -54.06 -11.12
CA ILE A 1191 -0.30 -54.78 -10.19
C ILE A 1191 0.53 -55.57 -9.18
N LEU A 1192 1.51 -56.35 -9.63
CA LEU A 1192 2.38 -57.13 -8.75
C LEU A 1192 3.21 -56.28 -7.80
N TYR A 1193 3.80 -55.18 -8.30
CA TYR A 1193 4.57 -54.24 -7.49
C TYR A 1193 3.75 -53.70 -6.32
N TYR A 1194 2.57 -53.14 -6.63
CA TYR A 1194 1.74 -52.57 -5.58
C TYR A 1194 1.05 -53.64 -4.73
N SER A 1195 0.73 -54.81 -5.29
CA SER A 1195 0.20 -55.93 -4.50
C SER A 1195 1.18 -56.36 -3.42
N ALA A 1196 2.46 -56.48 -3.76
CA ALA A 1196 3.53 -56.74 -2.80
C ALA A 1196 3.71 -55.58 -1.80
N LEU A 1197 3.67 -54.33 -2.28
CA LEU A 1197 3.85 -53.14 -1.44
C LEU A 1197 2.77 -53.01 -0.36
N PHE A 1198 1.53 -53.38 -0.68
CA PHE A 1198 0.38 -53.27 0.22
C PHE A 1198 -0.01 -54.57 0.92
N GLY A 1199 0.76 -55.66 0.75
CA GLY A 1199 0.53 -56.94 1.44
C GLY A 1199 -0.64 -57.76 0.91
N TYR A 1200 -0.94 -57.68 -0.40
CA TYR A 1200 -1.93 -58.52 -1.08
C TYR A 1200 -1.29 -59.84 -1.58
N ASP A 1201 -0.84 -60.68 -0.64
CA ASP A 1201 -0.09 -61.91 -0.92
C ASP A 1201 -0.85 -62.94 -1.77
N ASP A 1202 -2.17 -62.92 -1.67
CA ASP A 1202 -3.05 -63.79 -2.44
C ASP A 1202 -3.04 -63.48 -3.93
N VAL A 1203 -2.86 -62.21 -4.31
CA VAL A 1203 -2.69 -61.77 -5.70
C VAL A 1203 -1.35 -62.24 -6.27
N VAL A 1204 -0.28 -62.20 -5.48
CA VAL A 1204 1.04 -62.70 -5.89
C VAL A 1204 0.98 -64.20 -6.17
N LYS A 1205 0.33 -64.98 -5.30
CA LYS A 1205 0.10 -66.43 -5.50
C LYS A 1205 -0.70 -66.70 -6.78
N VAL A 1206 -1.72 -65.91 -7.00
CA VAL A 1206 -2.59 -65.96 -8.18
C VAL A 1206 -1.84 -65.77 -9.50
N PHE A 1207 -0.98 -64.76 -9.62
CA PHE A 1207 -0.15 -64.55 -10.81
C PHE A 1207 0.99 -65.56 -10.93
N SER A 1208 1.30 -66.30 -9.84
CA SER A 1208 2.29 -67.37 -9.84
C SER A 1208 1.72 -68.73 -10.26
N ASP A 1209 0.43 -68.96 -10.06
CA ASP A 1209 -0.28 -70.23 -10.34
C ASP A 1209 -0.80 -70.34 -11.79
N GLU A 1210 -0.89 -69.23 -12.55
CA GLU A 1210 -1.11 -69.33 -13.99
C GLU A 1210 0.07 -70.08 -14.63
N GLN A 1211 -0.21 -71.23 -15.25
CA GLN A 1211 0.71 -71.85 -16.21
C GLN A 1211 0.89 -70.89 -17.38
N LEU A 1212 1.82 -69.93 -17.23
CA LEU A 1212 2.38 -69.18 -18.35
C LEU A 1212 2.66 -70.18 -19.46
N PRO A 1213 2.11 -69.99 -20.67
CA PRO A 1213 2.10 -71.04 -21.69
C PRO A 1213 3.50 -71.58 -21.86
N THR A 1214 3.67 -72.88 -21.57
CA THR A 1214 4.84 -73.62 -22.01
C THR A 1214 4.78 -73.59 -23.53
N TYR A 1215 5.48 -72.63 -24.13
CA TYR A 1215 5.78 -72.69 -25.55
C TYR A 1215 6.42 -74.05 -25.79
N GLY A 1216 5.70 -74.93 -26.50
CA GLY A 1216 6.15 -76.26 -26.85
C GLY A 1216 7.50 -76.20 -27.58
N GLU A 1217 8.29 -77.26 -27.43
CA GLU A 1217 9.60 -77.42 -28.06
C GLU A 1217 9.57 -76.97 -29.53
N VAL A 1218 10.08 -75.76 -29.78
CA VAL A 1218 10.39 -75.30 -31.14
C VAL A 1218 11.76 -75.86 -31.46
N ASN A 1219 11.81 -76.85 -32.37
CA ASN A 1219 13.05 -77.33 -32.94
C ASN A 1219 13.82 -76.16 -33.58
N PHE A 1220 15.04 -75.94 -33.10
CA PHE A 1220 15.95 -74.94 -33.63
C PHE A 1220 16.44 -75.35 -35.02
N VAL A 1221 16.06 -74.58 -36.05
CA VAL A 1221 16.84 -74.48 -37.29
C VAL A 1221 17.39 -73.06 -37.33
N THR A 1222 18.71 -72.95 -37.20
CA THR A 1222 19.45 -71.70 -37.27
C THR A 1222 19.62 -71.28 -38.73
N THR A 1223 19.00 -70.16 -39.11
CA THR A 1223 19.53 -69.25 -40.15
C THR A 1223 19.17 -67.82 -39.77
N ASP A 1224 20.10 -66.92 -40.05
CA ASP A 1224 20.20 -65.55 -39.58
C ASP A 1224 18.95 -64.66 -39.73
N ASP A 1225 18.97 -63.63 -38.88
CA ASP A 1225 18.15 -62.43 -38.78
C ASP A 1225 16.88 -62.44 -37.90
N ASN A 1226 16.97 -61.54 -36.91
CA ASN A 1226 15.95 -60.93 -36.03
C ASN A 1226 15.71 -61.53 -34.63
N ILE A 1227 16.36 -60.84 -33.68
CA ILE A 1227 16.16 -60.80 -32.24
C ILE A 1227 14.74 -60.31 -31.92
N THR A 1228 13.80 -61.24 -31.73
CA THR A 1228 12.50 -60.91 -31.10
C THR A 1228 11.93 -61.99 -30.17
N LEU A 1229 12.57 -63.17 -30.05
CA LEU A 1229 12.05 -64.26 -29.21
C LEU A 1229 12.77 -64.46 -27.87
N THR A 1230 14.02 -64.02 -27.72
CA THR A 1230 14.77 -64.18 -26.45
C THR A 1230 14.27 -63.25 -25.34
N SER A 1231 13.74 -62.08 -25.69
CA SER A 1231 13.23 -61.09 -24.73
C SER A 1231 11.96 -61.57 -24.01
N ILE A 1232 11.11 -62.35 -24.70
CA ILE A 1232 9.87 -62.89 -24.13
C ILE A 1232 10.20 -64.01 -23.14
N TYR A 1233 11.10 -64.93 -23.47
CA TYR A 1233 11.47 -66.05 -22.59
C TYR A 1233 12.14 -65.59 -21.28
N ILE A 1234 12.95 -64.53 -21.35
CA ILE A 1234 13.57 -63.92 -20.16
C ILE A 1234 12.51 -63.19 -19.32
N CYS A 1235 11.53 -62.53 -19.93
CA CYS A 1235 10.44 -61.87 -19.18
C CYS A 1235 9.60 -62.89 -18.40
N THR A 1236 9.19 -64.00 -19.03
CA THR A 1236 8.43 -65.08 -18.38
C THR A 1236 9.21 -65.72 -17.22
N THR A 1237 10.52 -65.89 -17.40
CA THR A 1237 11.42 -66.45 -16.37
C THR A 1237 11.69 -65.46 -15.23
N CYS A 1238 11.85 -64.18 -15.53
CA CYS A 1238 12.03 -63.12 -14.54
C CYS A 1238 10.76 -62.83 -13.74
N VAL A 1239 9.57 -62.91 -14.35
CA VAL A 1239 8.28 -62.84 -13.64
C VAL A 1239 8.10 -64.08 -12.77
N ARG A 1240 8.42 -65.28 -13.26
CA ARG A 1240 8.45 -66.49 -12.42
C ARG A 1240 9.43 -66.37 -11.26
N LEU A 1241 10.64 -65.83 -11.48
CA LEU A 1241 11.63 -65.58 -10.43
C LEU A 1241 11.19 -64.50 -9.44
N LEU A 1242 10.52 -63.43 -9.89
CA LEU A 1242 9.91 -62.41 -9.02
C LEU A 1242 8.79 -63.03 -8.18
N CYS A 1243 7.88 -63.80 -8.78
CA CYS A 1243 6.81 -64.52 -8.09
C CYS A 1243 7.37 -65.57 -7.11
N LEU A 1244 8.39 -66.34 -7.48
CA LEU A 1244 9.10 -67.29 -6.61
C LEU A 1244 9.82 -66.58 -5.46
N SER A 1245 10.49 -65.46 -5.73
CA SER A 1245 11.22 -64.68 -4.70
C SER A 1245 10.25 -64.01 -3.72
N LEU A 1246 9.11 -63.49 -4.21
CA LEU A 1246 8.07 -62.92 -3.38
C LEU A 1246 7.33 -64.00 -2.56
N SER A 1247 7.00 -65.15 -3.16
CA SER A 1247 6.38 -66.26 -2.44
C SER A 1247 7.30 -66.92 -1.40
N LEU A 1248 8.63 -66.92 -1.63
CA LEU A 1248 9.64 -67.31 -0.62
C LEU A 1248 9.83 -66.27 0.50
N PHE A 1249 9.41 -65.02 0.30
CA PHE A 1249 9.51 -63.95 1.30
C PHE A 1249 8.23 -63.81 2.15
N CYS A 1250 7.08 -64.21 1.60
CA CYS A 1250 5.79 -64.24 2.32
C CYS A 1250 5.57 -65.54 3.15
N VAL A 1251 6.42 -66.56 2.98
CA VAL A 1251 6.52 -67.74 3.86
C VAL A 1251 7.58 -67.46 4.91
#